data_AF-A0A933X5H8-F1
#
_entry.id   AF-A0A933X5H8-F1
#
_cell.length_a   1.000
_cell.length_b   1.000
_cell.length_c   1.000
_cell.angle_alpha   90.00
_cell.angle_beta   90.00
_cell.angle_gamma   90.00
#
_symmetry.space_group_name_H-M   'P 1'
#
loop_
_entity.id
_entity.type
_entity.pdbx_description
1 polymer ?
#
loop_
_entity_poly.entity_id
_entity_poly.type
_entity_poly.pdbx_seq_one_letter_code
_entity_poly.pdbx_strand_id
1 'polypeptide(L)'
;MRTTVFAAAALGVAAAALAPARAATIAAGGTGRDERGPAPAAIVRVAQERLDAKDYAGAREVLERELARGRGDGLLHDLLAQALEKLGARDDAAWRFDLAARAYATEGKENAARASVAGLRRVDPIPARREALEKKLVVDLASGAEELVLQGHAQRALEVLQRLAPLARGKDAERVRALVEKAQSSSKEVDLDRASRSKPDGADWPLVERESRHYRFACQLEPELVQKLGDVMDDLFGHYVQVYFDGDAKKARAEKATLRILPDKKRMLELWAGGGNGPEGWWSPGSNEVITYDVRTRGGALDELLETLYHEASHQFTTLASGGGYVPAWLNEGTASFFEGTRAMADHRVLWPDAALGRLTTLVRQLRPGGTPTALDVVSYSSPASYPAEYYSFGWGLVYFLQEYEDERTLAHVYRPLYARYSTEIVKRGGDPLALYGAVFLGKGTPLGHAGFADFERDWSKWITGTVWPLFGAGREARTRRLERVDRYLAAADAARGNHKAVVSEEELLERALGHVEYVRTRIDGADALDGALVLKQAELLARLERPAAEAPLVETALDLADAGKLALDEARYAELEKRLLKLDRGNAALRTVRSRTAGLTRAARALLDDYRALGDDAALRACTFAAEAGAALDDRDGLVKGAVELRERARGLGRLRGEIRPLDAPAERWTTIFNTPAKDFGAAPGRVTLESVRAMARVLPSIEFAGEYELRARLVRETKPDYGSACGLVVAARAEGDWTILGIDERGQAGIWTVAPSGKDAVTTNRTRTIALDPPVAEDEEPEFVVHVHSDGRIEARVGARASFDDRIALDPTLPRHAGVFAKNGRAAFVDLVVETFP
;
A
#
# COMPACT_ATOMS: atom_id res chain seq x y z
N MET A 1 42.59 -44.66 -6.03
CA MET A 1 42.02 -44.63 -4.65
C MET A 1 40.52 -44.82 -4.81
N ARG A 2 39.82 -45.87 -4.30
CA ARG A 2 40.03 -46.78 -3.14
C ARG A 2 40.20 -45.99 -1.83
N THR A 3 39.41 -46.15 -0.75
CA THR A 3 38.18 -46.97 -0.43
C THR A 3 37.38 -46.17 0.66
N THR A 4 36.31 -46.51 1.40
CA THR A 4 35.56 -47.72 1.85
C THR A 4 34.13 -47.25 2.27
N VAL A 5 33.01 -47.74 1.69
CA VAL A 5 32.08 -48.79 2.23
C VAL A 5 31.78 -48.73 3.74
N PHE A 6 30.49 -48.63 4.11
CA PHE A 6 29.80 -49.59 5.01
C PHE A 6 28.26 -49.39 5.01
N ALA A 7 27.50 -50.43 5.37
CA ALA A 7 26.04 -50.42 5.48
C ALA A 7 25.53 -51.43 6.54
N ALA A 8 24.47 -51.07 7.27
CA ALA A 8 23.68 -51.90 8.19
C ALA A 8 22.53 -51.03 8.78
N ALA A 9 21.40 -51.53 9.27
CA ALA A 9 20.68 -52.79 9.02
C ALA A 9 19.22 -52.60 9.51
N ALA A 10 18.28 -53.42 9.03
CA ALA A 10 16.88 -53.38 9.48
C ALA A 10 16.62 -54.39 10.61
N LEU A 11 15.72 -54.04 11.54
CA LEU A 11 15.11 -54.96 12.51
C LEU A 11 13.66 -54.54 12.73
N GLY A 12 12.74 -55.52 12.72
CA GLY A 12 11.33 -55.34 13.06
C GLY A 12 10.91 -56.31 14.17
N VAL A 13 9.84 -55.99 14.89
CA VAL A 13 9.24 -56.84 15.93
C VAL A 13 7.72 -56.90 15.70
N ALA A 14 7.13 -58.07 15.98
CA ALA A 14 5.75 -58.38 15.63
C ALA A 14 4.74 -58.06 16.76
N ALA A 15 3.45 -58.25 16.45
CA ALA A 15 2.32 -57.91 17.30
C ALA A 15 2.10 -58.86 18.49
N ALA A 16 1.37 -58.37 19.50
CA ALA A 16 0.61 -59.15 20.45
C ALA A 16 -0.71 -58.42 20.76
N ALA A 17 -1.81 -59.17 20.88
CA ALA A 17 -3.13 -58.65 21.23
C ALA A 17 -3.57 -59.20 22.60
N LEU A 18 -4.27 -58.39 23.40
CA LEU A 18 -4.80 -58.80 24.69
C LEU A 18 -6.10 -58.03 25.03
N ALA A 19 -7.14 -58.78 25.40
CA ALA A 19 -8.30 -58.30 26.14
C ALA A 19 -8.34 -59.05 27.48
N PRO A 20 -8.85 -58.43 28.56
CA PRO A 20 -10.24 -58.66 28.96
C PRO A 20 -10.96 -57.31 29.26
N ALA A 21 -12.14 -57.18 29.87
CA ALA A 21 -12.98 -58.12 30.63
C ALA A 21 -14.50 -57.76 30.50
N ARG A 22 -15.31 -58.19 31.48
CA ARG A 22 -16.69 -57.73 31.72
C ARG A 22 -16.87 -57.37 33.20
N ALA A 23 -17.54 -56.26 33.47
CA ALA A 23 -18.31 -55.97 34.68
C ALA A 23 -19.42 -54.98 34.26
N ALA A 24 -20.73 -55.21 34.42
CA ALA A 24 -21.55 -55.65 35.56
C ALA A 24 -22.39 -54.47 36.09
N THR A 25 -23.56 -54.33 35.46
CA THR A 25 -24.82 -53.71 35.93
C THR A 25 -24.83 -52.87 37.21
N ILE A 26 -25.18 -51.58 37.07
CA ILE A 26 -26.12 -50.90 37.97
C ILE A 26 -27.19 -50.25 37.10
N ALA A 27 -28.46 -50.33 37.52
CA ALA A 27 -29.58 -49.64 36.89
C ALA A 27 -30.37 -48.86 37.96
N ALA A 28 -30.62 -47.58 37.70
CA ALA A 28 -31.53 -46.73 38.48
C ALA A 28 -32.24 -45.78 37.50
N GLY A 29 -33.56 -45.61 37.67
CA GLY A 29 -34.41 -44.98 36.66
C GLY A 29 -34.24 -43.48 36.52
N GLY A 30 -34.29 -43.00 35.28
CA GLY A 30 -34.27 -41.58 34.93
C GLY A 30 -34.76 -41.36 33.50
N THR A 31 -36.07 -41.55 33.26
CA THR A 31 -36.67 -41.37 31.93
C THR A 31 -36.90 -39.90 31.60
N GLY A 32 -35.81 -39.13 31.56
CA GLY A 32 -35.76 -37.93 30.72
C GLY A 32 -35.95 -38.36 29.27
N ARG A 33 -36.73 -37.59 28.50
CA ARG A 33 -36.76 -37.76 27.05
C ARG A 33 -35.39 -37.39 26.51
N ASP A 34 -34.78 -38.28 25.76
CA ASP A 34 -33.58 -37.98 25.00
C ASP A 34 -34.02 -37.11 23.80
N GLU A 35 -34.08 -35.78 23.99
CA GLU A 35 -34.62 -34.81 23.02
C GLU A 35 -33.71 -34.57 21.81
N ARG A 36 -32.98 -35.61 21.39
CA ARG A 36 -32.42 -35.68 20.04
C ARG A 36 -33.57 -35.56 19.05
N GLY A 37 -33.51 -34.51 18.24
CA GLY A 37 -34.41 -34.36 17.09
C GLY A 37 -34.36 -35.59 16.18
N PRO A 38 -35.43 -35.85 15.39
CA PRO A 38 -35.43 -36.95 14.44
C PRO A 38 -34.21 -36.80 13.50
N ALA A 39 -33.47 -37.89 13.28
CA ALA A 39 -32.23 -37.86 12.52
C ALA A 39 -32.41 -37.19 11.14
N PRO A 40 -31.39 -36.53 10.54
CA PRO A 40 -31.57 -35.68 9.36
C PRO A 40 -32.29 -36.35 8.17
N ALA A 41 -32.07 -37.65 7.94
CA ALA A 41 -32.78 -38.42 6.92
C ALA A 41 -34.31 -38.50 7.14
N ALA A 42 -34.78 -38.45 8.39
CA ALA A 42 -36.20 -38.38 8.73
C ALA A 42 -36.76 -36.95 8.57
N ILE A 43 -35.98 -35.90 8.84
CA ILE A 43 -36.36 -34.52 8.50
C ILE A 43 -36.52 -34.35 6.99
N VAL A 44 -35.53 -34.81 6.20
CA VAL A 44 -35.60 -34.83 4.73
C VAL A 44 -36.86 -35.55 4.25
N ARG A 45 -37.18 -36.72 4.82
CA ARG A 45 -38.38 -37.47 4.46
C ARG A 45 -39.67 -36.72 4.80
N VAL A 46 -39.80 -36.14 5.99
CA VAL A 46 -40.97 -35.33 6.41
C VAL A 46 -41.11 -34.08 5.54
N ALA A 47 -40.01 -33.44 5.15
CA ALA A 47 -40.03 -32.30 4.23
C ALA A 47 -40.53 -32.72 2.84
N GLN A 48 -40.05 -33.84 2.29
CA GLN A 48 -40.54 -34.38 1.01
C GLN A 48 -42.02 -34.79 1.10
N GLU A 49 -42.43 -35.50 2.15
CA GLU A 49 -43.84 -35.86 2.41
C GLU A 49 -44.75 -34.62 2.41
N ARG A 50 -44.31 -33.50 3.00
CA ARG A 50 -45.02 -32.21 2.98
C ARG A 50 -45.02 -31.55 1.58
N LEU A 51 -43.89 -31.54 0.85
CA LEU A 51 -43.82 -31.03 -0.52
C LEU A 51 -44.76 -31.79 -1.48
N ASP A 52 -44.78 -33.12 -1.40
CA ASP A 52 -45.62 -34.00 -2.21
C ASP A 52 -47.12 -33.80 -1.88
N ALA A 53 -47.43 -33.61 -0.60
CA ALA A 53 -48.77 -33.21 -0.12
C ALA A 53 -49.14 -31.75 -0.44
N LYS A 54 -48.22 -30.96 -1.01
CA LYS A 54 -48.35 -29.51 -1.31
C LYS A 54 -48.45 -28.61 -0.08
N ASP A 55 -48.08 -29.11 1.10
CA ASP A 55 -47.86 -28.31 2.31
C ASP A 55 -46.51 -27.58 2.24
N TYR A 56 -46.42 -26.61 1.34
CA TYR A 56 -45.18 -25.84 1.13
C TYR A 56 -44.82 -24.99 2.36
N ALA A 57 -45.81 -24.54 3.13
CA ALA A 57 -45.61 -23.77 4.35
C ALA A 57 -45.04 -24.64 5.48
N GLY A 58 -45.59 -25.83 5.70
CA GLY A 58 -45.03 -26.79 6.66
C GLY A 58 -43.72 -27.41 6.20
N ALA A 59 -43.49 -27.61 4.90
CA ALA A 59 -42.19 -28.03 4.39
C ALA A 59 -41.13 -26.97 4.70
N ARG A 60 -41.43 -25.69 4.41
CA ARG A 60 -40.59 -24.54 4.78
C ARG A 60 -40.30 -24.52 6.29
N GLU A 61 -41.30 -24.61 7.15
CA GLU A 61 -41.17 -24.58 8.61
C GLU A 61 -40.18 -25.64 9.14
N VAL A 62 -40.28 -26.87 8.62
CA VAL A 62 -39.41 -28.00 9.01
C VAL A 62 -37.97 -27.80 8.51
N LEU A 63 -37.80 -27.36 7.26
CA LEU A 63 -36.49 -27.17 6.64
C LEU A 63 -35.75 -25.95 7.19
N GLU A 64 -36.44 -24.83 7.44
CA GLU A 64 -35.86 -23.66 8.09
C GLU A 64 -35.44 -23.97 9.54
N ARG A 65 -36.22 -24.78 10.27
CA ARG A 65 -35.86 -25.25 11.62
C ARG A 65 -34.62 -26.14 11.65
N GLU A 66 -34.36 -26.93 10.61
CA GLU A 66 -33.19 -27.82 10.55
C GLU A 66 -31.93 -27.12 10.03
N LEU A 67 -32.07 -26.25 9.02
CA LEU A 67 -31.00 -25.36 8.57
C LEU A 67 -30.61 -24.30 9.63
N ALA A 68 -31.43 -24.15 10.68
CA ALA A 68 -31.12 -23.40 11.89
C ALA A 68 -30.44 -24.22 13.00
N ARG A 69 -29.96 -25.44 12.70
CA ARG A 69 -29.35 -26.36 13.68
C ARG A 69 -28.03 -26.99 13.22
N GLY A 70 -27.70 -26.91 11.95
CA GLY A 70 -26.55 -27.61 11.39
C GLY A 70 -26.13 -27.10 10.02
N ARG A 71 -24.98 -27.60 9.55
CA ARG A 71 -24.39 -27.22 8.25
C ARG A 71 -25.37 -27.50 7.12
N GLY A 72 -25.44 -26.57 6.16
CA GLY A 72 -26.30 -26.67 4.98
C GLY A 72 -25.96 -27.85 4.07
N ASP A 73 -26.68 -28.97 4.23
CA ASP A 73 -26.77 -30.02 3.22
C ASP A 73 -27.41 -29.44 1.94
N GLY A 74 -26.80 -29.70 0.78
CA GLY A 74 -27.33 -29.26 -0.52
C GLY A 74 -28.78 -29.71 -0.75
N LEU A 75 -29.18 -30.85 -0.20
CA LEU A 75 -30.55 -31.35 -0.26
C LEU A 75 -31.53 -30.55 0.60
N LEU A 76 -31.14 -30.14 1.82
CA LEU A 76 -31.98 -29.30 2.66
C LEU A 76 -32.17 -27.90 2.03
N HIS A 77 -31.13 -27.37 1.40
CA HIS A 77 -31.23 -26.12 0.65
C HIS A 77 -32.10 -26.25 -0.61
N ASP A 78 -31.96 -27.33 -1.39
CA ASP A 78 -32.75 -27.52 -2.61
C ASP A 78 -34.25 -27.73 -2.30
N LEU A 79 -34.58 -28.56 -1.31
CA LEU A 79 -35.97 -28.76 -0.86
C LEU A 79 -36.58 -27.46 -0.32
N LEU A 80 -35.80 -26.63 0.39
CA LEU A 80 -36.29 -25.33 0.88
C LEU A 80 -36.49 -24.35 -0.28
N ALA A 81 -35.58 -24.33 -1.26
CA ALA A 81 -35.73 -23.54 -2.47
C ALA A 81 -36.99 -23.92 -3.27
N GLN A 82 -37.28 -25.22 -3.39
CA GLN A 82 -38.52 -25.72 -3.97
C GLN A 82 -39.77 -25.27 -3.19
N ALA A 83 -39.75 -25.33 -1.85
CA ALA A 83 -40.86 -24.83 -1.03
C ALA A 83 -41.09 -23.32 -1.23
N LEU A 84 -40.01 -22.53 -1.19
CA LEU A 84 -40.04 -21.08 -1.38
C LEU A 84 -40.50 -20.68 -2.79
N GLU A 85 -40.09 -21.41 -3.83
CA GLU A 85 -40.57 -21.25 -5.21
C GLU A 85 -42.09 -21.36 -5.29
N LYS A 86 -42.70 -22.34 -4.60
CA LYS A 86 -44.16 -22.54 -4.61
C LYS A 86 -44.92 -21.59 -3.68
N LEU A 87 -44.25 -21.03 -2.67
CA LEU A 87 -44.77 -19.94 -1.84
C LEU A 87 -44.60 -18.55 -2.48
N GLY A 88 -43.96 -18.45 -3.64
CA GLY A 88 -43.71 -17.19 -4.35
C GLY A 88 -42.53 -16.36 -3.83
N ALA A 89 -41.81 -16.84 -2.81
CA ALA A 89 -40.63 -16.17 -2.24
C ALA A 89 -39.39 -16.40 -3.14
N ARG A 90 -39.40 -15.77 -4.32
CA ARG A 90 -38.44 -16.04 -5.41
C ARG A 90 -36.99 -15.69 -5.09
N ASP A 91 -36.76 -14.61 -4.34
CA ASP A 91 -35.43 -14.13 -3.92
C ASP A 91 -34.77 -15.12 -2.95
N ASP A 92 -35.50 -15.50 -1.89
CA ASP A 92 -35.13 -16.56 -0.94
C ASP A 92 -34.90 -17.90 -1.67
N ALA A 93 -35.79 -18.26 -2.60
CA ALA A 93 -35.66 -19.49 -3.41
C ALA A 93 -34.41 -19.47 -4.30
N ALA A 94 -34.13 -18.35 -4.96
CA ALA A 94 -32.94 -18.15 -5.78
C ALA A 94 -31.66 -18.28 -4.95
N TRP A 95 -31.63 -17.66 -3.77
CA TRP A 95 -30.52 -17.77 -2.84
C TRP A 95 -30.29 -19.23 -2.38
N ARG A 96 -31.36 -19.92 -1.99
CA ARG A 96 -31.27 -21.33 -1.56
C ARG A 96 -30.90 -22.28 -2.72
N PHE A 97 -31.32 -22.03 -3.95
CA PHE A 97 -30.86 -22.81 -5.12
C PHE A 97 -29.38 -22.59 -5.46
N ASP A 98 -28.84 -21.36 -5.31
CA ASP A 98 -27.39 -21.10 -5.50
C ASP A 98 -26.55 -21.78 -4.40
N LEU A 99 -27.00 -21.72 -3.14
CA LEU A 99 -26.37 -22.47 -2.03
C LEU A 99 -26.41 -23.99 -2.27
N ALA A 100 -27.56 -24.54 -2.68
CA ALA A 100 -27.69 -25.96 -3.01
C ALA A 100 -26.75 -26.37 -4.15
N ALA A 101 -26.69 -25.57 -5.23
CA ALA A 101 -25.79 -25.82 -6.35
C ALA A 101 -24.31 -25.82 -5.95
N ARG A 102 -23.90 -24.90 -5.06
CA ARG A 102 -22.53 -24.82 -4.52
C ARG A 102 -22.21 -26.03 -3.65
N ALA A 103 -23.08 -26.37 -2.69
CA ALA A 103 -22.90 -27.52 -1.81
C ALA A 103 -22.79 -28.84 -2.62
N TYR A 104 -23.72 -29.07 -3.55
CA TYR A 104 -23.69 -30.24 -4.43
C TYR A 104 -22.43 -30.29 -5.32
N ALA A 105 -21.89 -29.16 -5.76
CA ALA A 105 -20.62 -29.13 -6.50
C ALA A 105 -19.43 -29.51 -5.61
N THR A 106 -19.36 -29.02 -4.37
CA THR A 106 -18.34 -29.41 -3.39
C THR A 106 -18.41 -30.91 -3.04
N GLU A 107 -19.61 -31.49 -3.04
CA GLU A 107 -19.87 -32.92 -2.83
C GLU A 107 -19.64 -33.80 -4.08
N GLY A 108 -19.28 -33.21 -5.24
CA GLY A 108 -19.13 -33.93 -6.51
C GLY A 108 -20.45 -34.41 -7.14
N LYS A 109 -21.61 -33.97 -6.63
CA LYS A 109 -22.96 -34.34 -7.10
C LYS A 109 -23.39 -33.51 -8.32
N GLU A 110 -22.59 -33.55 -9.39
CA GLU A 110 -22.77 -32.77 -10.65
C GLU A 110 -24.18 -32.81 -11.27
N ASN A 111 -24.94 -33.90 -11.08
CA ASN A 111 -26.33 -33.98 -11.54
C ASN A 111 -27.29 -33.14 -10.68
N ALA A 112 -27.08 -33.15 -9.36
CA ALA A 112 -27.89 -32.37 -8.41
C ALA A 112 -27.53 -30.88 -8.50
N ALA A 113 -26.25 -30.54 -8.59
CA ALA A 113 -25.80 -29.16 -8.83
C ALA A 113 -26.44 -28.55 -10.08
N ARG A 114 -26.47 -29.29 -11.20
CA ARG A 114 -27.16 -28.86 -12.43
C ARG A 114 -28.68 -28.75 -12.29
N ALA A 115 -29.31 -29.58 -11.45
CA ALA A 115 -30.74 -29.48 -11.15
C ALA A 115 -31.04 -28.20 -10.33
N SER A 116 -30.25 -27.87 -9.31
CA SER A 116 -30.40 -26.65 -8.53
C SER A 116 -30.12 -25.38 -9.34
N VAL A 117 -29.14 -25.40 -10.27
CA VAL A 117 -28.94 -24.30 -11.25
C VAL A 117 -30.17 -24.15 -12.16
N ALA A 118 -30.78 -25.24 -12.61
CA ALA A 118 -32.06 -25.19 -13.32
C ALA A 118 -33.24 -24.75 -12.42
N GLY A 119 -33.10 -24.86 -11.09
CA GLY A 119 -33.95 -24.23 -10.07
C GLY A 119 -33.80 -22.72 -10.06
N LEU A 120 -32.59 -22.23 -9.78
CA LEU A 120 -32.21 -20.81 -9.77
C LEU A 120 -32.74 -20.07 -11.01
N ARG A 121 -32.54 -20.66 -12.20
CA ARG A 121 -32.97 -20.11 -13.51
C ARG A 121 -34.49 -20.06 -13.74
N ARG A 122 -35.33 -20.54 -12.82
CA ARG A 122 -36.79 -20.32 -12.82
C ARG A 122 -37.24 -19.16 -11.94
N VAL A 123 -36.45 -18.78 -10.93
CA VAL A 123 -36.85 -17.85 -9.87
C VAL A 123 -36.09 -16.52 -9.90
N ASP A 124 -34.81 -16.55 -10.25
CA ASP A 124 -33.99 -15.39 -10.56
C ASP A 124 -34.17 -15.05 -12.06
N PRO A 125 -34.47 -13.80 -12.46
CA PRO A 125 -34.64 -13.41 -13.86
C PRO A 125 -33.32 -13.09 -14.58
N ILE A 126 -32.21 -12.86 -13.85
CA ILE A 126 -30.89 -12.52 -14.41
C ILE A 126 -29.71 -13.44 -13.99
N PRO A 127 -29.90 -14.71 -13.57
CA PRO A 127 -28.81 -15.54 -13.07
C PRO A 127 -27.84 -15.91 -14.19
N ALA A 128 -28.31 -16.10 -15.42
CA ALA A 128 -27.45 -16.36 -16.57
C ALA A 128 -26.47 -15.19 -16.85
N ARG A 129 -26.84 -13.95 -16.52
CA ARG A 129 -25.95 -12.78 -16.62
C ARG A 129 -24.96 -12.74 -15.45
N ARG A 130 -25.40 -13.07 -14.23
CA ARG A 130 -24.54 -13.21 -13.04
C ARG A 130 -23.52 -14.34 -13.23
N GLU A 131 -23.95 -15.55 -13.59
CA GLU A 131 -23.09 -16.70 -13.91
C GLU A 131 -22.05 -16.36 -14.99
N ALA A 132 -22.46 -15.68 -16.07
CA ALA A 132 -21.53 -15.28 -17.14
C ALA A 132 -20.49 -14.26 -16.67
N LEU A 133 -20.88 -13.31 -15.81
CA LEU A 133 -19.97 -12.32 -15.23
C LEU A 133 -19.05 -12.93 -14.17
N GLU A 134 -19.55 -13.76 -13.26
CA GLU A 134 -18.75 -14.50 -12.26
C GLU A 134 -17.69 -15.36 -12.96
N LYS A 135 -18.08 -16.08 -14.02
CA LYS A 135 -17.12 -16.84 -14.82
C LYS A 135 -16.08 -15.93 -15.49
N LYS A 136 -16.50 -14.79 -16.05
CA LYS A 136 -15.57 -13.84 -16.69
C LYS A 136 -14.60 -13.23 -15.68
N LEU A 137 -15.07 -12.84 -14.49
CA LEU A 137 -14.25 -12.37 -13.37
C LEU A 137 -13.13 -13.36 -13.06
N VAL A 138 -13.49 -14.63 -12.83
CA VAL A 138 -12.51 -15.67 -12.49
C VAL A 138 -11.56 -15.95 -13.66
N VAL A 139 -12.04 -16.09 -14.90
CA VAL A 139 -11.19 -16.42 -16.05
C VAL A 139 -10.22 -15.28 -16.40
N ASP A 140 -10.69 -14.04 -16.48
CA ASP A 140 -9.87 -12.90 -16.94
C ASP A 140 -8.82 -12.50 -15.90
N LEU A 141 -9.19 -12.55 -14.61
CA LEU A 141 -8.32 -12.15 -13.50
C LEU A 141 -7.39 -13.28 -13.05
N ALA A 142 -7.81 -14.56 -13.08
CA ALA A 142 -6.88 -15.67 -12.82
C ALA A 142 -5.82 -15.77 -13.93
N SER A 143 -6.19 -15.51 -15.19
CA SER A 143 -5.22 -15.44 -16.30
C SER A 143 -4.29 -14.23 -16.21
N GLY A 144 -4.75 -13.13 -15.60
CA GLY A 144 -3.90 -11.97 -15.29
C GLY A 144 -2.95 -12.23 -14.13
N ALA A 145 -3.42 -12.88 -13.05
CA ALA A 145 -2.59 -13.31 -11.93
C ALA A 145 -1.55 -14.38 -12.34
N GLU A 146 -1.90 -15.26 -13.28
CA GLU A 146 -0.96 -16.23 -13.85
C GLU A 146 0.21 -15.53 -14.56
N GLU A 147 -0.06 -14.46 -15.33
CA GLU A 147 0.97 -13.61 -15.94
C GLU A 147 1.78 -12.85 -14.87
N LEU A 148 1.15 -12.35 -13.81
CA LEU A 148 1.88 -11.73 -12.69
C LEU A 148 2.87 -12.69 -12.02
N VAL A 149 2.53 -13.98 -11.86
CA VAL A 149 3.50 -14.98 -11.37
C VAL A 149 4.66 -15.17 -12.37
N LEU A 150 4.38 -15.18 -13.67
CA LEU A 150 5.41 -15.32 -14.72
C LEU A 150 6.37 -14.12 -14.77
N GLN A 151 5.90 -12.91 -14.45
CA GLN A 151 6.73 -11.70 -14.35
C GLN A 151 7.29 -11.44 -12.92
N GLY A 152 7.19 -12.40 -12.00
CA GLY A 152 7.78 -12.32 -10.66
C GLY A 152 6.96 -11.58 -9.59
N HIS A 153 5.78 -11.05 -9.93
CA HIS A 153 4.88 -10.34 -9.01
C HIS A 153 3.98 -11.31 -8.19
N ALA A 154 4.58 -12.36 -7.63
CA ALA A 154 3.87 -13.48 -7.00
C ALA A 154 2.91 -13.05 -5.86
N GLN A 155 3.29 -12.09 -5.03
CA GLN A 155 2.43 -11.57 -3.96
C GLN A 155 1.19 -10.83 -4.50
N ARG A 156 1.33 -10.01 -5.56
CA ARG A 156 0.20 -9.33 -6.21
C ARG A 156 -0.72 -10.32 -6.94
N ALA A 157 -0.15 -11.40 -7.49
CA ALA A 157 -0.95 -12.51 -8.01
C ALA A 157 -1.77 -13.18 -6.90
N LEU A 158 -1.17 -13.44 -5.74
CA LEU A 158 -1.82 -14.07 -4.59
C LEU A 158 -2.99 -13.22 -4.06
N GLU A 159 -2.80 -11.90 -3.92
CA GLU A 159 -3.85 -10.94 -3.55
C GLU A 159 -5.07 -10.97 -4.49
N VAL A 160 -4.86 -11.20 -5.80
CA VAL A 160 -5.95 -11.37 -6.77
C VAL A 160 -6.59 -12.75 -6.63
N LEU A 161 -5.79 -13.81 -6.59
CA LEU A 161 -6.28 -15.20 -6.59
C LEU A 161 -7.08 -15.56 -5.32
N GLN A 162 -6.68 -15.03 -4.16
CA GLN A 162 -7.44 -15.20 -2.91
C GLN A 162 -8.83 -14.57 -2.99
N ARG A 163 -8.96 -13.39 -3.60
CA ARG A 163 -10.24 -12.71 -3.85
C ARG A 163 -11.14 -13.45 -4.86
N LEU A 164 -10.56 -14.22 -5.79
CA LEU A 164 -11.31 -15.04 -6.75
C LEU A 164 -11.80 -16.38 -6.18
N ALA A 165 -11.17 -16.91 -5.14
CA ALA A 165 -11.46 -18.24 -4.62
C ALA A 165 -12.93 -18.49 -4.23
N PRO A 166 -13.69 -17.53 -3.65
CA PRO A 166 -15.12 -17.71 -3.35
C PRO A 166 -16.04 -17.76 -4.59
N LEU A 167 -15.64 -17.15 -5.71
CA LEU A 167 -16.40 -17.15 -6.96
C LEU A 167 -16.10 -18.34 -7.88
N ALA A 168 -14.92 -18.94 -7.73
CA ALA A 168 -14.46 -19.99 -8.62
C ALA A 168 -15.27 -21.29 -8.41
N ARG A 169 -15.76 -21.91 -9.50
CA ARG A 169 -16.57 -23.14 -9.47
C ARG A 169 -15.95 -24.23 -10.35
N GLY A 170 -16.01 -25.49 -9.93
CA GLY A 170 -15.50 -26.65 -10.69
C GLY A 170 -14.04 -26.49 -11.14
N LYS A 171 -13.78 -26.68 -12.45
CA LYS A 171 -12.43 -26.56 -13.05
C LYS A 171 -11.77 -25.19 -12.84
N ASP A 172 -12.56 -24.12 -12.76
CA ASP A 172 -12.01 -22.79 -12.51
C ASP A 172 -11.53 -22.67 -11.04
N ALA A 173 -12.16 -23.39 -10.10
CA ALA A 173 -11.69 -23.51 -8.71
C ALA A 173 -10.46 -24.42 -8.55
N GLU A 174 -10.29 -25.42 -9.42
CA GLU A 174 -9.05 -26.20 -9.52
C GLU A 174 -7.91 -25.32 -10.04
N ARG A 175 -8.15 -24.54 -11.11
CA ARG A 175 -7.16 -23.59 -11.65
C ARG A 175 -6.76 -22.52 -10.64
N VAL A 176 -7.71 -21.88 -9.95
CA VAL A 176 -7.40 -20.85 -8.94
C VAL A 176 -6.58 -21.44 -7.79
N ARG A 177 -6.91 -22.64 -7.28
CA ARG A 177 -6.11 -23.30 -6.23
C ARG A 177 -4.69 -23.63 -6.70
N ALA A 178 -4.53 -24.21 -7.88
CA ALA A 178 -3.21 -24.50 -8.45
C ALA A 178 -2.37 -23.21 -8.67
N LEU A 179 -3.02 -22.10 -9.04
CA LEU A 179 -2.35 -20.80 -9.14
C LEU A 179 -2.01 -20.18 -7.78
N VAL A 180 -2.82 -20.38 -6.74
CA VAL A 180 -2.49 -19.99 -5.36
C VAL A 180 -1.26 -20.76 -4.86
N GLU A 181 -1.23 -22.09 -5.05
CA GLU A 181 -0.08 -22.94 -4.68
C GLU A 181 1.19 -22.54 -5.47
N LYS A 182 1.06 -22.24 -6.77
CA LYS A 182 2.14 -21.72 -7.62
C LYS A 182 2.65 -20.36 -7.14
N ALA A 183 1.76 -19.42 -6.82
CA ALA A 183 2.12 -18.10 -6.31
C ALA A 183 2.79 -18.19 -4.93
N GLN A 184 2.25 -18.98 -4.01
CA GLN A 184 2.82 -19.21 -2.68
C GLN A 184 4.18 -19.90 -2.72
N SER A 185 4.43 -20.81 -3.68
CA SER A 185 5.75 -21.42 -3.87
C SER A 185 6.75 -20.49 -4.54
N SER A 186 6.30 -19.68 -5.51
CA SER A 186 7.13 -18.65 -6.16
C SER A 186 7.47 -17.48 -5.22
N SER A 187 6.64 -17.24 -4.21
CA SER A 187 6.87 -16.25 -3.13
C SER A 187 7.69 -16.81 -1.95
N LYS A 188 8.22 -18.04 -2.04
CA LYS A 188 8.77 -18.78 -0.88
C LYS A 188 10.29 -18.79 -0.72
N GLU A 189 11.00 -17.82 -1.29
CA GLU A 189 12.36 -17.51 -0.83
C GLU A 189 12.71 -16.01 -1.00
N VAL A 190 12.45 -15.24 0.06
CA VAL A 190 13.38 -14.35 0.79
C VAL A 190 12.51 -13.56 1.79
N ASP A 191 12.69 -13.83 3.08
CA ASP A 191 11.99 -13.13 4.16
C ASP A 191 12.61 -11.74 4.39
N LEU A 192 12.07 -10.75 3.69
CA LEU A 192 12.45 -9.34 3.87
C LEU A 192 11.80 -8.70 5.11
N ASP A 193 10.81 -9.32 5.75
CA ASP A 193 10.28 -8.82 7.04
C ASP A 193 11.22 -9.15 8.21
N ARG A 194 12.14 -10.12 8.03
CA ARG A 194 13.35 -10.27 8.86
C ARG A 194 14.44 -9.22 8.60
N ALA A 195 14.37 -8.48 7.49
CA ALA A 195 15.31 -7.41 7.14
C ALA A 195 14.74 -6.01 7.46
N SER A 196 13.44 -5.83 7.23
CA SER A 196 12.65 -4.63 7.54
C SER A 196 12.47 -4.48 9.05
N ARG A 197 13.48 -3.88 9.69
CA ARG A 197 13.34 -3.42 11.07
C ARG A 197 12.52 -2.13 11.09
N SER A 198 11.40 -2.15 11.79
CA SER A 198 10.93 -0.95 12.48
C SER A 198 12.11 -0.34 13.24
N LYS A 199 12.36 0.97 13.06
CA LYS A 199 13.48 1.67 13.70
C LYS A 199 13.49 1.33 15.20
N PRO A 200 14.59 0.79 15.78
CA PRO A 200 14.55 0.34 17.16
C PRO A 200 14.27 1.53 18.09
N ASP A 201 13.38 1.35 19.07
CA ASP A 201 12.92 2.43 19.93
C ASP A 201 14.10 3.18 20.58
N GLY A 202 14.35 4.40 20.10
CA GLY A 202 15.43 5.27 20.58
C GLY A 202 16.83 5.03 19.99
N ALA A 203 16.98 4.29 18.88
CA ALA A 203 18.29 4.03 18.25
C ALA A 203 18.46 4.63 16.84
N ASP A 204 19.71 4.95 16.49
CA ASP A 204 20.12 5.35 15.14
C ASP A 204 20.11 4.16 14.16
N TRP A 205 20.10 4.46 12.85
CA TRP A 205 20.39 3.44 11.84
C TRP A 205 21.84 2.94 11.97
N PRO A 206 22.11 1.66 11.67
CA PRO A 206 23.47 1.13 11.62
C PRO A 206 24.27 1.82 10.51
N LEU A 207 25.60 1.81 10.63
CA LEU A 207 26.47 2.27 9.55
C LEU A 207 26.35 1.32 8.35
N VAL A 208 25.88 1.86 7.22
CA VAL A 208 25.91 1.22 5.91
C VAL A 208 27.17 1.69 5.19
N GLU A 209 28.10 0.76 4.99
CA GLU A 209 29.29 0.97 4.15
C GLU A 209 29.06 0.40 2.75
N ARG A 210 29.36 1.17 1.71
CA ARG A 210 29.15 0.78 0.30
C ARG A 210 30.16 1.46 -0.62
N GLU A 211 30.49 0.84 -1.74
CA GLU A 211 31.20 1.50 -2.85
C GLU A 211 30.30 1.54 -4.10
N SER A 212 30.31 2.66 -4.82
CA SER A 212 29.65 2.84 -6.12
C SER A 212 30.71 2.87 -7.24
N ARG A 213 30.36 3.27 -8.47
CA ARG A 213 31.33 3.44 -9.57
C ARG A 213 32.36 4.52 -9.27
N HIS A 214 31.94 5.66 -8.69
CA HIS A 214 32.77 6.85 -8.48
C HIS A 214 33.02 7.20 -7.01
N TYR A 215 32.19 6.74 -6.07
CA TYR A 215 32.23 7.15 -4.66
C TYR A 215 32.28 5.96 -3.69
N ARG A 216 32.64 6.26 -2.44
CA ARG A 216 32.39 5.42 -1.26
C ARG A 216 31.30 6.06 -0.42
N PHE A 217 30.61 5.25 0.38
CA PHE A 217 29.52 5.67 1.23
C PHE A 217 29.74 5.12 2.64
N ALA A 218 29.59 5.99 3.63
CA ALA A 218 29.64 5.68 5.05
C ALA A 218 28.44 6.37 5.73
N CYS A 219 27.26 5.78 5.59
CA CYS A 219 25.99 6.44 5.84
C CYS A 219 25.18 5.74 6.92
N GLN A 220 24.59 6.49 7.86
CA GLN A 220 23.65 5.96 8.85
C GLN A 220 22.21 6.19 8.37
N LEU A 221 21.91 5.52 7.25
CA LEU A 221 20.66 5.62 6.47
C LEU A 221 20.16 4.21 6.11
N GLU A 222 18.95 4.15 5.55
CA GLU A 222 18.36 2.96 4.94
C GLU A 222 19.23 2.41 3.79
N PRO A 223 19.57 1.10 3.73
CA PRO A 223 20.44 0.55 2.69
C PRO A 223 19.96 0.82 1.25
N GLU A 224 18.65 0.82 1.03
CA GLU A 224 17.98 1.10 -0.24
C GLU A 224 18.06 2.58 -0.63
N LEU A 225 18.21 3.49 0.35
CA LEU A 225 18.50 4.90 0.11
C LEU A 225 19.98 5.08 -0.24
N VAL A 226 20.89 4.38 0.45
CA VAL A 226 22.34 4.42 0.14
C VAL A 226 22.66 3.85 -1.24
N GLN A 227 21.91 2.84 -1.72
CA GLN A 227 21.91 2.41 -3.11
C GLN A 227 21.62 3.60 -4.06
N LYS A 228 20.47 4.26 -3.87
CA LYS A 228 20.00 5.34 -4.75
C LYS A 228 20.91 6.57 -4.72
N LEU A 229 21.47 6.91 -3.57
CA LEU A 229 22.50 7.95 -3.45
C LEU A 229 23.77 7.57 -4.22
N GLY A 230 24.14 6.29 -4.23
CA GLY A 230 25.20 5.75 -5.09
C GLY A 230 24.97 6.02 -6.57
N ASP A 231 23.80 5.61 -7.07
CA ASP A 231 23.45 5.74 -8.48
C ASP A 231 23.35 7.22 -8.92
N VAL A 232 22.68 8.06 -8.11
CA VAL A 232 22.51 9.50 -8.36
C VAL A 232 23.82 10.27 -8.37
N MET A 233 24.75 9.95 -7.46
CA MET A 233 26.06 10.61 -7.42
C MET A 233 27.00 10.10 -8.53
N ASP A 234 26.90 8.83 -8.91
CA ASP A 234 27.64 8.26 -10.04
C ASP A 234 27.22 8.89 -11.38
N ASP A 235 25.93 9.19 -11.58
CA ASP A 235 25.41 9.89 -12.76
C ASP A 235 25.89 11.36 -12.77
N LEU A 236 25.75 12.06 -11.65
CA LEU A 236 26.21 13.44 -11.47
C LEU A 236 27.72 13.63 -11.68
N PHE A 237 28.53 12.59 -11.45
CA PHE A 237 29.97 12.62 -11.71
C PHE A 237 30.31 13.14 -13.11
N GLY A 238 29.52 12.76 -14.13
CA GLY A 238 29.74 13.21 -15.51
C GLY A 238 29.67 14.73 -15.68
N HIS A 239 28.73 15.40 -15.00
CA HIS A 239 28.56 16.84 -15.11
C HIS A 239 29.65 17.64 -14.38
N TYR A 240 30.18 17.12 -13.26
CA TYR A 240 31.38 17.71 -12.66
C TYR A 240 32.57 17.65 -13.62
N VAL A 241 32.78 16.51 -14.30
CA VAL A 241 33.85 16.39 -15.33
C VAL A 241 33.62 17.38 -16.47
N GLN A 242 32.38 17.60 -16.89
CA GLN A 242 32.07 18.57 -17.95
C GLN A 242 32.43 20.00 -17.53
N VAL A 243 32.04 20.44 -16.34
CA VAL A 243 32.27 21.83 -15.85
C VAL A 243 33.73 22.10 -15.51
N TYR A 244 34.40 21.19 -14.78
CA TYR A 244 35.75 21.43 -14.27
C TYR A 244 36.86 21.06 -15.24
N PHE A 245 36.60 20.12 -16.17
CA PHE A 245 37.66 19.53 -17.01
C PHE A 245 37.39 19.56 -18.52
N ASP A 246 36.29 20.20 -18.94
CA ASP A 246 35.81 20.26 -20.33
C ASP A 246 35.63 18.85 -20.94
N GLY A 247 34.96 17.98 -20.16
CA GLY A 247 34.68 16.59 -20.53
C GLY A 247 35.87 15.62 -20.38
N ASP A 248 37.08 16.10 -20.07
CA ASP A 248 38.26 15.22 -19.95
C ASP A 248 38.30 14.43 -18.63
N ALA A 249 37.59 13.31 -18.62
CA ALA A 249 37.53 12.34 -17.52
C ALA A 249 38.89 11.74 -17.13
N LYS A 250 40.00 12.01 -17.85
CA LYS A 250 41.35 11.63 -17.41
C LYS A 250 41.88 12.56 -16.32
N LYS A 251 41.48 13.84 -16.33
CA LYS A 251 41.84 14.83 -15.29
C LYS A 251 41.09 14.57 -13.97
N ALA A 252 39.89 14.01 -14.06
CA ALA A 252 39.06 13.61 -12.91
C ALA A 252 39.50 12.30 -12.22
N ARG A 253 40.66 11.73 -12.56
CA ARG A 253 41.15 10.47 -11.97
C ARG A 253 41.78 10.70 -10.60
N ALA A 254 40.97 10.53 -9.57
CA ALA A 254 41.36 10.57 -8.16
C ALA A 254 41.00 9.26 -7.43
N GLU A 255 41.39 9.14 -6.17
CA GLU A 255 40.81 8.13 -5.27
C GLU A 255 39.33 8.46 -4.99
N LYS A 256 38.48 7.43 -4.88
CA LYS A 256 37.04 7.61 -4.60
C LYS A 256 36.85 8.34 -3.28
N ALA A 257 36.16 9.48 -3.33
CA ALA A 257 35.79 10.21 -2.13
C ALA A 257 34.72 9.46 -1.34
N THR A 258 34.78 9.57 -0.01
CA THR A 258 33.75 9.02 0.88
C THR A 258 32.66 10.05 1.12
N LEU A 259 31.42 9.72 0.79
CA LEU A 259 30.23 10.46 1.18
C LEU A 259 29.75 9.92 2.54
N ARG A 260 30.02 10.69 3.60
CA ARG A 260 29.73 10.35 4.99
C ARG A 260 28.46 11.08 5.44
N ILE A 261 27.44 10.33 5.82
CA ILE A 261 26.14 10.90 6.22
C ILE A 261 25.78 10.42 7.63
N LEU A 262 25.83 11.34 8.59
CA LEU A 262 25.56 11.10 10.01
C LEU A 262 24.05 11.16 10.32
N PRO A 263 23.58 10.65 11.48
CA PRO A 263 22.16 10.62 11.81
C PRO A 263 21.54 12.01 12.00
N ASP A 264 22.30 12.98 12.52
CA ASP A 264 21.82 14.33 12.79
C ASP A 264 22.96 15.38 12.70
N LYS A 265 22.60 16.67 12.71
CA LYS A 265 23.56 17.77 12.62
C LYS A 265 24.55 17.81 13.80
N LYS A 266 24.14 17.41 15.01
CA LYS A 266 25.01 17.40 16.19
C LYS A 266 26.11 16.34 16.01
N ARG A 267 25.77 15.13 15.57
CA ARG A 267 26.72 14.05 15.26
C ARG A 267 27.69 14.40 14.14
N MET A 268 27.21 15.12 13.13
CA MET A 268 28.09 15.70 12.12
C MET A 268 29.06 16.72 12.73
N LEU A 269 28.57 17.67 13.54
CA LEU A 269 29.41 18.71 14.16
C LEU A 269 30.37 18.19 15.24
N GLU A 270 30.19 16.97 15.77
CA GLU A 270 31.21 16.28 16.57
C GLU A 270 32.52 16.00 15.77
N LEU A 271 32.49 16.10 14.43
CA LEU A 271 33.65 16.03 13.54
C LEU A 271 34.15 17.40 13.03
N TRP A 272 33.48 18.51 13.37
CA TRP A 272 33.78 19.84 12.81
C TRP A 272 34.84 20.62 13.61
N ALA A 273 36.03 20.79 13.02
CA ALA A 273 37.16 21.48 13.65
C ALA A 273 37.19 23.01 13.45
N GLY A 274 36.36 23.57 12.55
CA GLY A 274 36.42 24.98 12.16
C GLY A 274 35.74 25.99 13.09
N GLY A 275 35.02 25.52 14.12
CA GLY A 275 34.33 26.38 15.09
C GLY A 275 33.06 27.08 14.57
N GLY A 276 32.54 28.02 15.35
CA GLY A 276 31.28 28.72 15.05
C GLY A 276 30.04 27.82 15.15
N ASN A 277 28.96 28.19 14.45
CA ASN A 277 27.70 27.43 14.45
C ASN A 277 27.75 26.14 13.60
N GLY A 278 28.81 25.95 12.82
CA GLY A 278 28.98 24.81 11.91
C GLY A 278 28.11 24.84 10.64
N PRO A 279 28.63 24.33 9.50
CA PRO A 279 27.91 24.32 8.22
C PRO A 279 26.81 23.23 8.19
N GLU A 280 26.15 23.03 7.04
CA GLU A 280 25.22 21.90 6.79
C GLU A 280 25.93 20.67 6.22
N GLY A 281 27.12 20.85 5.66
CA GLY A 281 28.09 19.82 5.28
C GLY A 281 29.46 20.46 5.07
N TRP A 282 30.48 19.67 4.75
CA TRP A 282 31.74 20.18 4.20
C TRP A 282 32.50 19.13 3.39
N TRP A 283 33.24 19.58 2.38
CA TRP A 283 34.36 18.86 1.78
C TRP A 283 35.60 18.91 2.67
N SER A 284 36.24 17.75 2.87
CA SER A 284 37.48 17.59 3.62
C SER A 284 38.60 17.05 2.72
N PRO A 285 39.43 17.92 2.10
CA PRO A 285 40.55 17.51 1.26
C PRO A 285 41.53 16.56 1.95
N GLY A 286 41.75 16.75 3.26
CA GLY A 286 42.72 15.99 4.05
C GLY A 286 42.30 14.56 4.40
N SER A 287 41.01 14.24 4.28
CA SER A 287 40.47 12.88 4.48
C SER A 287 39.80 12.30 3.23
N ASN A 288 39.73 13.06 2.13
CA ASN A 288 39.01 12.71 0.89
C ASN A 288 37.52 12.39 1.16
N GLU A 289 36.86 13.17 2.03
CA GLU A 289 35.46 12.95 2.44
C GLU A 289 34.57 14.18 2.22
N VAL A 290 33.34 13.96 1.77
CA VAL A 290 32.21 14.88 1.97
C VAL A 290 31.49 14.43 3.24
N ILE A 291 31.25 15.35 4.17
CA ILE A 291 30.62 15.06 5.46
C ILE A 291 29.32 15.88 5.58
N THR A 292 28.19 15.21 5.80
CA THR A 292 26.86 15.83 6.04
C THR A 292 25.97 14.92 6.92
N TYR A 293 24.66 15.15 7.00
CA TYR A 293 23.74 14.45 7.90
C TYR A 293 22.32 14.27 7.34
N ASP A 294 21.53 13.38 7.96
CA ASP A 294 20.12 13.19 7.62
C ASP A 294 19.26 14.38 8.08
N VAL A 295 19.05 15.32 7.17
CA VAL A 295 18.22 16.53 7.34
C VAL A 295 16.77 16.23 7.75
N ARG A 296 16.26 15.01 7.56
CA ARG A 296 14.92 14.60 8.03
C ARG A 296 14.78 14.75 9.54
N THR A 297 15.87 14.65 10.30
CA THR A 297 15.89 14.86 11.76
C THR A 297 15.54 16.29 12.19
N ARG A 298 15.70 17.29 11.30
CA ARG A 298 15.21 18.66 11.49
C ARG A 298 13.95 18.99 10.68
N GLY A 299 13.25 17.97 10.17
CA GLY A 299 12.06 18.12 9.33
C GLY A 299 12.34 18.53 7.88
N GLY A 300 13.59 18.43 7.42
CA GLY A 300 13.95 18.71 6.03
C GLY A 300 13.65 17.56 5.07
N ALA A 301 13.55 17.86 3.77
CA ALA A 301 13.36 16.88 2.71
C ALA A 301 14.69 16.23 2.27
N LEU A 302 14.65 15.02 1.71
CA LEU A 302 15.86 14.38 1.14
C LEU A 302 16.49 15.20 0.00
N ASP A 303 15.70 16.02 -0.69
CA ASP A 303 16.18 17.00 -1.67
C ASP A 303 17.20 17.98 -1.07
N GLU A 304 17.06 18.41 0.20
CA GLU A 304 18.01 19.32 0.86
C GLU A 304 19.34 18.63 1.18
N LEU A 305 19.30 17.33 1.51
CA LEU A 305 20.50 16.49 1.65
C LEU A 305 21.20 16.34 0.29
N LEU A 306 20.45 16.13 -0.79
CA LEU A 306 21.00 16.07 -2.14
C LEU A 306 21.61 17.42 -2.55
N GLU A 307 20.93 18.56 -2.39
CA GLU A 307 21.50 19.89 -2.68
C GLU A 307 22.81 20.14 -1.91
N THR A 308 22.90 19.67 -0.65
CA THR A 308 24.14 19.74 0.15
C THR A 308 25.24 18.82 -0.39
N LEU A 309 24.93 17.55 -0.70
CA LEU A 309 25.88 16.60 -1.29
C LEU A 309 26.40 17.08 -2.66
N TYR A 310 25.55 17.74 -3.45
CA TYR A 310 25.89 18.30 -4.76
C TYR A 310 26.81 19.52 -4.65
N HIS A 311 26.60 20.37 -3.64
CA HIS A 311 27.50 21.48 -3.33
C HIS A 311 28.88 20.94 -2.91
N GLU A 312 28.92 20.10 -1.87
CA GLU A 312 30.18 19.68 -1.25
C GLU A 312 31.02 18.76 -2.13
N ALA A 313 30.40 17.82 -2.87
CA ALA A 313 31.14 16.98 -3.81
C ALA A 313 31.78 17.80 -4.95
N SER A 314 31.24 18.97 -5.29
CA SER A 314 31.83 19.88 -6.27
C SER A 314 33.22 20.40 -5.86
N HIS A 315 33.46 20.61 -4.56
CA HIS A 315 34.76 21.06 -4.06
C HIS A 315 35.87 20.01 -4.20
N GLN A 316 35.54 18.71 -4.31
CA GLN A 316 36.50 17.68 -4.72
C GLN A 316 37.11 18.02 -6.08
N PHE A 317 36.29 18.40 -7.06
CA PHE A 317 36.73 18.71 -8.41
C PHE A 317 37.48 20.05 -8.47
N THR A 318 37.08 21.03 -7.66
CA THR A 318 37.87 22.26 -7.49
C THR A 318 39.25 21.95 -6.89
N THR A 319 39.32 21.08 -5.88
CA THR A 319 40.60 20.65 -5.26
C THR A 319 41.51 19.94 -6.28
N LEU A 320 40.94 19.06 -7.11
CA LEU A 320 41.67 18.35 -8.17
C LEU A 320 42.15 19.28 -9.29
N ALA A 321 41.29 20.20 -9.74
CA ALA A 321 41.62 21.19 -10.76
C ALA A 321 42.71 22.16 -10.30
N SER A 322 42.69 22.57 -9.02
CA SER A 322 43.68 23.47 -8.44
C SER A 322 44.96 22.81 -7.92
N GLY A 323 44.96 21.47 -7.77
CA GLY A 323 46.01 20.76 -7.03
C GLY A 323 46.09 21.18 -5.55
N GLY A 324 44.99 21.65 -4.97
CA GLY A 324 44.96 22.30 -3.65
C GLY A 324 45.48 23.74 -3.64
N GLY A 325 45.70 24.35 -4.81
CA GLY A 325 46.15 25.73 -4.98
C GLY A 325 45.06 26.79 -4.79
N TYR A 326 45.42 28.05 -5.04
CA TYR A 326 44.49 29.19 -4.92
C TYR A 326 43.34 29.12 -5.93
N VAL A 327 42.11 29.33 -5.43
CA VAL A 327 40.89 29.54 -6.22
C VAL A 327 40.13 30.73 -5.62
N PRO A 328 39.61 31.68 -6.43
CA PRO A 328 38.79 32.78 -5.90
C PRO A 328 37.50 32.25 -5.27
N ALA A 329 37.06 32.85 -4.16
CA ALA A 329 35.86 32.42 -3.45
C ALA A 329 34.62 32.41 -4.35
N TRP A 330 34.41 33.44 -5.18
CA TRP A 330 33.28 33.49 -6.10
C TRP A 330 33.26 32.32 -7.11
N LEU A 331 34.42 31.80 -7.48
CA LEU A 331 34.54 30.67 -8.41
C LEU A 331 34.34 29.35 -7.67
N ASN A 332 34.95 29.14 -6.50
CA ASN A 332 34.77 27.92 -5.71
C ASN A 332 33.31 27.77 -5.24
N GLU A 333 32.81 28.73 -4.47
CA GLU A 333 31.44 28.71 -3.92
C GLU A 333 30.39 28.82 -5.03
N GLY A 334 30.66 29.63 -6.07
CA GLY A 334 29.73 29.81 -7.19
C GLY A 334 29.59 28.56 -8.05
N THR A 335 30.67 27.80 -8.27
CA THR A 335 30.58 26.52 -9.00
C THR A 335 29.93 25.44 -8.15
N ALA A 336 30.25 25.37 -6.85
CA ALA A 336 29.57 24.45 -5.94
C ALA A 336 28.06 24.73 -5.88
N SER A 337 27.66 26.00 -5.71
CA SER A 337 26.25 26.39 -5.76
C SER A 337 25.58 26.18 -7.12
N PHE A 338 26.32 26.12 -8.24
CA PHE A 338 25.72 25.81 -9.54
C PHE A 338 25.10 24.40 -9.56
N PHE A 339 25.69 23.44 -8.83
CA PHE A 339 25.18 22.07 -8.72
C PHE A 339 24.02 21.89 -7.72
N GLU A 340 23.70 22.86 -6.86
CA GLU A 340 22.44 22.90 -6.08
C GLU A 340 21.19 22.97 -7.00
N GLY A 341 21.36 23.34 -8.26
CA GLY A 341 20.30 23.31 -9.27
C GLY A 341 19.88 21.91 -9.72
N THR A 342 20.70 20.90 -9.45
CA THR A 342 20.53 19.50 -9.88
C THR A 342 19.30 18.85 -9.24
N ARG A 343 18.63 17.96 -9.96
CA ARG A 343 17.46 17.20 -9.47
C ARG A 343 17.67 15.70 -9.67
N ALA A 344 17.59 14.91 -8.60
CA ALA A 344 17.54 13.46 -8.71
C ALA A 344 16.20 13.01 -9.30
N MET A 345 16.26 11.98 -10.16
CA MET A 345 15.12 11.43 -10.87
C MET A 345 14.68 10.08 -10.28
N ALA A 346 13.44 9.69 -10.59
CA ALA A 346 12.87 8.42 -10.12
C ALA A 346 13.65 7.18 -10.60
N ASP A 347 14.34 7.28 -11.73
CA ASP A 347 15.25 6.28 -12.33
C ASP A 347 16.72 6.44 -11.87
N HIS A 348 16.95 7.24 -10.82
CA HIS A 348 18.22 7.45 -10.12
C HIS A 348 19.30 8.18 -10.94
N ARG A 349 18.92 8.79 -12.07
CA ARG A 349 19.74 9.74 -12.82
C ARG A 349 19.54 11.17 -12.31
N VAL A 350 20.28 12.13 -12.85
CA VAL A 350 20.09 13.55 -12.56
C VAL A 350 19.57 14.34 -13.77
N LEU A 351 18.69 15.30 -13.52
CA LEU A 351 18.46 16.42 -14.43
C LEU A 351 19.39 17.56 -14.03
N TRP A 352 20.19 17.99 -15.00
CA TRP A 352 21.17 19.06 -14.85
C TRP A 352 21.34 19.81 -16.18
N PRO A 353 21.54 21.15 -16.17
CA PRO A 353 21.36 22.07 -15.05
C PRO A 353 19.91 22.66 -15.02
N ASP A 354 19.32 22.79 -13.84
CA ASP A 354 18.19 23.71 -13.59
C ASP A 354 18.66 24.79 -12.59
N ALA A 355 17.86 25.80 -12.26
CA ALA A 355 18.32 26.83 -11.32
C ALA A 355 18.26 26.36 -9.85
N ALA A 356 19.26 26.75 -9.06
CA ALA A 356 19.23 26.65 -7.60
C ALA A 356 18.24 27.68 -7.06
N LEU A 357 16.98 27.27 -6.85
CA LEU A 357 15.85 28.21 -6.65
C LEU A 357 16.03 29.13 -5.44
N GLY A 358 16.67 28.66 -4.36
CA GLY A 358 17.01 29.48 -3.19
C GLY A 358 18.03 30.58 -3.52
N ARG A 359 19.07 30.26 -4.31
CA ARG A 359 20.09 31.22 -4.78
C ARG A 359 19.46 32.21 -5.76
N LEU A 360 18.68 31.75 -6.73
CA LEU A 360 17.97 32.58 -7.71
C LEU A 360 16.99 33.56 -7.04
N THR A 361 16.16 33.10 -6.09
CA THR A 361 15.21 33.94 -5.36
C THR A 361 15.93 35.02 -4.55
N THR A 362 17.05 34.65 -3.92
CA THR A 362 17.90 35.59 -3.16
C THR A 362 18.54 36.61 -4.09
N LEU A 363 19.09 36.19 -5.23
CA LEU A 363 19.70 37.05 -6.24
C LEU A 363 18.70 38.04 -6.82
N VAL A 364 17.52 37.60 -7.25
CA VAL A 364 16.47 38.48 -7.82
C VAL A 364 15.98 39.53 -6.81
N ARG A 365 16.08 39.26 -5.50
CA ARG A 365 15.84 40.26 -4.45
C ARG A 365 16.99 41.27 -4.32
N GLN A 366 18.23 40.86 -4.56
CA GLN A 366 19.41 41.72 -4.47
C GLN A 366 19.65 42.56 -5.72
N LEU A 367 19.35 42.04 -6.92
CA LEU A 367 19.45 42.76 -8.21
C LEU A 367 18.38 43.86 -8.39
N ARG A 368 17.76 44.32 -7.29
CA ARG A 368 16.86 45.48 -7.28
C ARG A 368 17.70 46.77 -7.28
N PRO A 369 17.17 47.89 -7.80
CA PRO A 369 17.91 49.15 -7.83
C PRO A 369 18.45 49.55 -6.45
N GLY A 370 19.77 49.73 -6.35
CA GLY A 370 20.46 50.08 -5.11
C GLY A 370 20.77 48.91 -4.16
N GLY A 371 20.59 47.66 -4.59
CA GLY A 371 21.03 46.48 -3.83
C GLY A 371 22.54 46.24 -3.88
N THR A 372 23.02 45.37 -2.98
CA THR A 372 24.42 45.00 -2.79
C THR A 372 24.56 43.51 -2.45
N PRO A 373 25.72 42.86 -2.69
CA PRO A 373 26.92 43.36 -3.38
C PRO A 373 26.68 43.63 -4.88
N THR A 374 27.67 44.14 -5.59
CA THR A 374 27.72 44.15 -7.06
C THR A 374 28.53 42.96 -7.60
N ALA A 375 28.43 42.69 -8.90
CA ALA A 375 29.29 41.76 -9.61
C ALA A 375 30.79 42.12 -9.47
N LEU A 376 31.11 43.42 -9.35
CA LEU A 376 32.48 43.89 -9.11
C LEU A 376 32.96 43.56 -7.70
N ASP A 377 32.14 43.81 -6.67
CA ASP A 377 32.48 43.49 -5.26
C ASP A 377 32.70 41.98 -5.08
N VAL A 378 31.89 41.17 -5.77
CA VAL A 378 31.95 39.70 -5.73
C VAL A 378 33.21 39.16 -6.41
N VAL A 379 33.54 39.65 -7.62
CA VAL A 379 34.74 39.19 -8.35
C VAL A 379 36.05 39.69 -7.72
N SER A 380 36.01 40.85 -7.04
CA SER A 380 37.17 41.41 -6.34
C SER A 380 37.38 40.86 -4.92
N TYR A 381 36.42 40.12 -4.37
CA TYR A 381 36.50 39.56 -3.02
C TYR A 381 37.67 38.56 -2.87
N SER A 382 38.65 38.92 -2.05
CA SER A 382 39.95 38.23 -1.98
C SER A 382 40.21 37.48 -0.66
N SER A 383 39.25 37.38 0.27
CA SER A 383 39.48 36.67 1.53
C SER A 383 39.43 35.15 1.34
N PRO A 384 40.45 34.39 1.79
CA PRO A 384 40.31 32.95 1.97
C PRO A 384 39.27 32.61 3.05
N ALA A 385 38.76 31.38 3.01
CA ALA A 385 38.05 30.68 4.09
C ALA A 385 36.76 31.30 4.67
N SER A 386 36.24 32.40 4.12
CA SER A 386 34.85 32.83 4.39
C SER A 386 34.30 33.68 3.26
N TYR A 387 33.04 33.43 2.89
CA TYR A 387 32.28 34.13 1.86
C TYR A 387 30.94 34.55 2.50
N PRO A 388 30.53 35.83 2.48
CA PRO A 388 29.30 36.24 3.15
C PRO A 388 28.08 35.55 2.52
N ALA A 389 27.04 35.28 3.32
CA ALA A 389 25.87 34.50 2.88
C ALA A 389 25.18 35.10 1.64
N GLU A 390 25.18 36.43 1.55
CA GLU A 390 24.65 37.24 0.47
C GLU A 390 25.51 37.25 -0.81
N TYR A 391 26.77 36.77 -0.75
CA TYR A 391 27.64 36.63 -1.93
C TYR A 391 27.44 35.27 -2.64
N TYR A 392 26.92 34.24 -1.97
CA TYR A 392 26.65 32.94 -2.60
C TYR A 392 25.68 33.03 -3.77
N SER A 393 24.59 33.81 -3.61
CA SER A 393 23.60 34.03 -4.67
C SER A 393 24.17 34.78 -5.87
N PHE A 394 25.13 35.69 -5.67
CA PHE A 394 25.87 36.32 -6.76
C PHE A 394 26.87 35.38 -7.43
N GLY A 395 27.69 34.66 -6.66
CA GLY A 395 28.63 33.67 -7.18
C GLY A 395 27.92 32.62 -8.04
N TRP A 396 26.82 32.08 -7.51
CA TRP A 396 25.89 31.22 -8.26
C TRP A 396 25.41 31.88 -9.56
N GLY A 397 24.86 33.09 -9.50
CA GLY A 397 24.28 33.75 -10.67
C GLY A 397 25.30 34.11 -11.75
N LEU A 398 26.54 34.43 -11.37
CA LEU A 398 27.66 34.66 -12.28
C LEU A 398 28.04 33.35 -13.00
N VAL A 399 28.23 32.26 -12.26
CA VAL A 399 28.54 30.95 -12.86
C VAL A 399 27.37 30.45 -13.71
N TYR A 400 26.13 30.56 -13.22
CA TYR A 400 24.92 30.16 -13.96
C TYR A 400 24.76 30.94 -15.28
N PHE A 401 25.10 32.23 -15.33
CA PHE A 401 25.15 32.97 -16.60
C PHE A 401 26.28 32.51 -17.52
N LEU A 402 27.49 32.32 -16.97
CA LEU A 402 28.65 31.90 -17.76
C LEU A 402 28.54 30.45 -18.29
N GLN A 403 27.70 29.62 -17.66
CA GLN A 403 27.37 28.26 -18.10
C GLN A 403 26.13 28.24 -19.00
N GLU A 404 25.04 28.92 -18.63
CA GLU A 404 23.71 28.75 -19.23
C GLU A 404 23.22 29.89 -20.12
N TYR A 405 24.02 30.93 -20.36
CA TYR A 405 23.66 31.94 -21.37
C TYR A 405 23.75 31.36 -22.79
N GLU A 406 22.57 31.13 -23.39
CA GLU A 406 22.38 30.69 -24.78
C GLU A 406 22.37 31.89 -25.76
N ASP A 407 23.06 31.78 -26.89
CA ASP A 407 22.81 32.65 -28.04
C ASP A 407 21.44 32.33 -28.66
N GLU A 408 20.54 33.32 -28.74
CA GLU A 408 19.12 33.10 -29.11
C GLU A 408 18.91 32.47 -30.50
N ARG A 409 19.91 32.56 -31.39
CA ARG A 409 19.84 32.09 -32.79
C ARG A 409 20.45 30.70 -32.98
N THR A 410 21.50 30.35 -32.24
CA THR A 410 22.25 29.08 -32.37
C THR A 410 22.03 28.12 -31.21
N LEU A 411 21.44 28.60 -30.10
CA LEU A 411 21.25 27.89 -28.83
C LEU A 411 22.57 27.42 -28.18
N ALA A 412 23.70 27.96 -28.64
CA ALA A 412 25.02 27.64 -28.11
C ALA A 412 25.29 28.38 -26.79
N HIS A 413 25.89 27.68 -25.82
CA HIS A 413 26.32 28.26 -24.55
C HIS A 413 27.64 29.04 -24.70
N VAL A 414 27.54 30.23 -25.30
CA VAL A 414 28.67 31.01 -25.82
C VAL A 414 29.70 31.48 -24.77
N TYR A 415 29.37 31.40 -23.48
CA TYR A 415 30.30 31.74 -22.38
C TYR A 415 31.07 30.53 -21.80
N ARG A 416 30.63 29.27 -22.02
CA ARG A 416 31.32 28.07 -21.48
C ARG A 416 32.81 28.00 -21.87
N PRO A 417 33.25 28.31 -23.11
CA PRO A 417 34.67 28.31 -23.46
C PRO A 417 35.47 29.41 -22.75
N LEU A 418 34.86 30.57 -22.49
CA LEU A 418 35.48 31.66 -21.73
C LEU A 418 35.58 31.29 -20.24
N TYR A 419 34.59 30.56 -19.72
CA TYR A 419 34.61 30.02 -18.36
C TYR A 419 35.76 29.03 -18.15
N ALA A 420 35.87 28.01 -19.02
CA ALA A 420 36.95 27.03 -18.97
C ALA A 420 38.34 27.68 -19.08
N ARG A 421 38.46 28.70 -19.95
CA ARG A 421 39.67 29.53 -20.06
C ARG A 421 39.99 30.26 -18.75
N TYR A 422 39.03 31.00 -18.17
CA TYR A 422 39.23 31.74 -16.92
C TYR A 422 39.64 30.81 -15.77
N SER A 423 38.92 29.70 -15.59
CA SER A 423 39.18 28.71 -14.54
C SER A 423 40.61 28.14 -14.65
N THR A 424 41.03 27.79 -15.87
CA THR A 424 42.39 27.29 -16.14
C THR A 424 43.46 28.36 -15.89
N GLU A 425 43.22 29.61 -16.31
CA GLU A 425 44.20 30.70 -16.15
C GLU A 425 44.32 31.18 -14.69
N ILE A 426 43.21 31.28 -13.92
CA ILE A 426 43.27 31.79 -12.54
C ILE A 426 43.95 30.81 -11.58
N VAL A 427 43.66 29.51 -11.72
CA VAL A 427 44.31 28.42 -10.99
C VAL A 427 45.81 28.42 -11.24
N LYS A 428 46.21 28.52 -12.51
CA LYS A 428 47.63 28.46 -12.91
C LYS A 428 48.40 29.73 -12.51
N ARG A 429 47.74 30.89 -12.46
CA ARG A 429 48.37 32.18 -12.12
C ARG A 429 48.52 32.37 -10.61
N GLY A 430 47.47 32.08 -9.84
CA GLY A 430 47.36 32.45 -8.44
C GLY A 430 47.14 33.96 -8.23
N GLY A 431 46.00 34.32 -7.61
CA GLY A 431 45.67 35.71 -7.29
C GLY A 431 45.25 36.59 -8.48
N ASP A 432 44.90 37.84 -8.17
CA ASP A 432 44.37 38.84 -9.10
C ASP A 432 43.22 38.32 -10.02
N PRO A 433 42.09 37.90 -9.41
CA PRO A 433 40.92 37.45 -10.15
C PRO A 433 40.27 38.56 -10.98
N LEU A 434 40.37 39.82 -10.53
CA LEU A 434 39.68 40.97 -11.11
C LEU A 434 40.26 41.36 -12.48
N ALA A 435 41.59 41.50 -12.61
CA ALA A 435 42.18 41.86 -13.90
C ALA A 435 42.02 40.73 -14.92
N LEU A 436 42.11 39.48 -14.48
CA LEU A 436 41.86 38.32 -15.36
C LEU A 436 40.40 38.26 -15.82
N TYR A 437 39.44 38.59 -14.94
CA TYR A 437 38.02 38.63 -15.31
C TYR A 437 37.79 39.66 -16.43
N GLY A 438 38.37 40.85 -16.29
CA GLY A 438 38.33 41.88 -17.33
C GLY A 438 39.01 41.47 -18.64
N ALA A 439 40.02 40.60 -18.59
CA ALA A 439 40.73 40.07 -19.77
C ALA A 439 40.05 38.87 -20.46
N VAL A 440 38.99 38.30 -19.86
CA VAL A 440 38.28 37.12 -20.38
C VAL A 440 36.80 37.39 -20.68
N PHE A 441 36.09 38.16 -19.84
CA PHE A 441 34.64 38.35 -19.92
C PHE A 441 34.19 39.78 -20.27
N LEU A 442 35.13 40.72 -20.42
CA LEU A 442 34.86 42.10 -20.87
C LEU A 442 35.60 42.41 -22.18
N GLY A 443 35.15 43.47 -22.86
CA GLY A 443 35.66 43.94 -24.15
C GLY A 443 34.87 43.46 -25.36
N LYS A 444 35.08 44.12 -26.50
CA LYS A 444 34.33 43.94 -27.76
C LYS A 444 34.43 42.56 -28.41
N GLY A 445 35.36 41.70 -27.95
CA GLY A 445 35.51 40.32 -28.43
C GLY A 445 34.64 39.29 -27.67
N THR A 446 33.89 39.72 -26.66
CA THR A 446 32.99 38.86 -25.88
C THR A 446 31.61 38.74 -26.55
N PRO A 447 30.81 37.70 -26.26
CA PRO A 447 29.54 37.45 -26.95
C PRO A 447 28.54 38.62 -26.92
N LEU A 448 28.56 39.45 -25.87
CA LEU A 448 27.73 40.67 -25.76
C LEU A 448 28.54 41.99 -25.82
N GLY A 449 29.87 41.91 -25.97
CA GLY A 449 30.73 43.08 -26.21
C GLY A 449 30.87 44.08 -25.05
N HIS A 450 30.53 43.69 -23.81
CA HIS A 450 30.50 44.56 -22.61
C HIS A 450 31.75 45.45 -22.49
N ALA A 451 31.63 46.77 -22.38
CA ALA A 451 32.81 47.64 -22.30
C ALA A 451 33.40 47.72 -20.87
N GLY A 452 32.62 47.40 -19.84
CA GLY A 452 33.07 47.32 -18.45
C GLY A 452 32.10 46.52 -17.56
N PHE A 453 32.40 46.41 -16.27
CA PHE A 453 31.56 45.70 -15.29
C PHE A 453 30.11 46.19 -15.27
N ALA A 454 29.88 47.50 -15.40
CA ALA A 454 28.51 48.06 -15.42
C ALA A 454 27.67 47.65 -16.66
N ASP A 455 28.32 47.32 -17.79
CA ASP A 455 27.62 46.74 -18.94
C ASP A 455 27.27 45.28 -18.68
N PHE A 456 28.28 44.50 -18.25
CA PHE A 456 28.10 43.09 -17.90
C PHE A 456 26.98 42.93 -16.88
N GLU A 457 27.03 43.68 -15.77
CA GLU A 457 26.10 43.55 -14.66
C GLU A 457 24.67 43.95 -15.04
N ARG A 458 24.50 44.97 -15.89
CA ARG A 458 23.19 45.34 -16.45
C ARG A 458 22.61 44.18 -17.27
N ASP A 459 23.37 43.66 -18.22
CA ASP A 459 22.84 42.71 -19.20
C ASP A 459 22.69 41.29 -18.60
N TRP A 460 23.59 40.90 -17.69
CA TRP A 460 23.45 39.77 -16.78
C TRP A 460 22.19 39.87 -15.92
N SER A 461 22.00 40.99 -15.21
CA SER A 461 20.85 41.18 -14.32
C SER A 461 19.52 41.16 -15.09
N LYS A 462 19.51 41.75 -16.29
CA LYS A 462 18.37 41.71 -17.22
C LYS A 462 18.04 40.29 -17.65
N TRP A 463 19.04 39.45 -17.94
CA TRP A 463 18.83 38.05 -18.30
C TRP A 463 18.35 37.21 -17.10
N ILE A 464 18.96 37.37 -15.92
CA ILE A 464 18.51 36.69 -14.69
C ILE A 464 17.04 37.04 -14.36
N THR A 465 16.70 38.33 -14.34
CA THR A 465 15.36 38.80 -13.91
C THR A 465 14.29 38.70 -15.00
N GLY A 466 14.64 38.84 -16.28
CA GLY A 466 13.71 38.85 -17.41
C GLY A 466 13.61 37.54 -18.20
N THR A 467 14.62 36.67 -18.13
CA THR A 467 14.69 35.43 -18.92
C THR A 467 14.71 34.18 -18.04
N VAL A 468 15.46 34.17 -16.94
CA VAL A 468 15.56 33.00 -16.04
C VAL A 468 14.41 32.98 -15.04
N TRP A 469 14.27 34.02 -14.22
CA TRP A 469 13.28 34.09 -13.13
C TRP A 469 11.83 33.78 -13.54
N PRO A 470 11.30 34.24 -14.69
CA PRO A 470 9.93 33.93 -15.09
C PRO A 470 9.65 32.44 -15.39
N LEU A 471 10.68 31.59 -15.46
CA LEU A 471 10.55 30.13 -15.65
C LEU A 471 10.28 29.37 -14.35
N PHE A 472 10.35 30.02 -13.18
CA PHE A 472 10.28 29.37 -11.86
C PHE A 472 9.05 29.74 -11.03
N GLY A 473 8.02 30.32 -11.65
CA GLY A 473 6.71 30.51 -11.03
C GLY A 473 5.84 29.25 -11.10
N ALA A 474 5.01 29.01 -10.08
CA ALA A 474 4.01 27.93 -10.07
C ALA A 474 2.73 28.28 -10.86
N GLY A 475 2.85 29.03 -11.97
CA GLY A 475 1.71 29.65 -12.66
C GLY A 475 1.68 29.39 -14.17
N ARG A 476 0.51 29.61 -14.78
CA ARG A 476 0.28 29.38 -16.22
C ARG A 476 1.30 30.09 -17.12
N GLU A 477 1.79 31.28 -16.75
CA GLU A 477 2.80 31.99 -17.52
C GLU A 477 4.13 31.23 -17.58
N ALA A 478 4.63 30.73 -16.44
CA ALA A 478 5.84 29.92 -16.38
C ALA A 478 5.66 28.58 -17.13
N ARG A 479 4.46 27.98 -17.06
CA ARG A 479 4.08 26.81 -17.86
C ARG A 479 4.24 27.09 -19.35
N THR A 480 3.61 28.15 -19.85
CA THR A 480 3.71 28.57 -21.25
C THR A 480 5.15 28.83 -21.65
N ARG A 481 5.90 29.63 -20.90
CA ARG A 481 7.31 29.95 -21.20
C ARG A 481 8.23 28.72 -21.22
N ARG A 482 8.00 27.73 -20.34
CA ARG A 482 8.74 26.45 -20.39
C ARG A 482 8.34 25.61 -21.59
N LEU A 483 7.07 25.50 -21.93
CA LEU A 483 6.61 24.74 -23.11
C LEU A 483 7.06 25.38 -24.44
N GLU A 484 7.08 26.71 -24.53
CA GLU A 484 7.67 27.45 -25.66
C GLU A 484 9.16 27.13 -25.85
N ARG A 485 9.91 26.90 -24.77
CA ARG A 485 11.29 26.41 -24.84
C ARG A 485 11.37 24.94 -25.25
N VAL A 486 10.50 24.06 -24.72
CA VAL A 486 10.42 22.64 -25.12
C VAL A 486 10.24 22.53 -26.63
N ASP A 487 9.28 23.26 -27.20
CA ASP A 487 8.96 23.19 -28.63
C ASP A 487 10.07 23.83 -29.50
N ARG A 488 10.77 24.85 -28.98
CA ARG A 488 11.98 25.41 -29.62
C ARG A 488 13.14 24.41 -29.64
N TYR A 489 13.43 23.75 -28.52
CA TYR A 489 14.50 22.75 -28.44
C TYR A 489 14.18 21.50 -29.27
N LEU A 490 12.92 21.05 -29.31
CA LEU A 490 12.47 19.97 -30.19
C LEU A 490 12.70 20.29 -31.67
N ALA A 491 12.28 21.49 -32.12
CA ALA A 491 12.48 21.92 -33.51
C ALA A 491 13.98 22.04 -33.87
N ALA A 492 14.82 22.47 -32.93
CA ALA A 492 16.27 22.49 -33.10
C ALA A 492 16.88 21.08 -33.11
N ALA A 493 16.40 20.16 -32.26
CA ALA A 493 16.85 18.78 -32.20
C ALA A 493 16.54 18.04 -33.52
N ASP A 494 15.36 18.27 -34.10
CA ASP A 494 14.99 17.74 -35.41
C ASP A 494 15.85 18.28 -36.56
N ALA A 495 16.34 19.53 -36.46
CA ALA A 495 17.30 20.11 -37.40
C ALA A 495 18.76 19.67 -37.16
N ALA A 496 19.11 19.27 -35.93
CA ALA A 496 20.40 18.69 -35.56
C ALA A 496 20.49 17.18 -35.84
N ARG A 497 19.36 16.51 -36.08
CA ARG A 497 19.23 15.05 -36.22
C ARG A 497 20.11 14.48 -37.33
N GLY A 498 21.08 13.64 -36.94
CA GLY A 498 22.09 13.06 -37.84
C GLY A 498 23.15 14.05 -38.36
N ASN A 499 23.07 15.33 -38.00
CA ASN A 499 24.00 16.37 -38.43
C ASN A 499 25.16 16.53 -37.43
N HIS A 500 26.24 15.78 -37.65
CA HIS A 500 27.50 15.87 -36.88
C HIS A 500 28.23 17.23 -36.96
N LYS A 501 27.66 18.23 -37.65
CA LYS A 501 28.15 19.62 -37.71
C LYS A 501 27.14 20.63 -37.14
N ALA A 502 26.09 20.16 -36.47
CA ALA A 502 25.22 21.03 -35.69
C ALA A 502 26.02 21.71 -34.56
N VAL A 503 25.67 22.96 -34.24
CA VAL A 503 26.37 23.75 -33.20
C VAL A 503 26.07 23.24 -31.80
N VAL A 504 24.91 22.59 -31.63
CA VAL A 504 24.44 21.88 -30.45
C VAL A 504 23.93 20.51 -30.93
N SER A 505 24.15 19.43 -30.17
CA SER A 505 23.74 18.08 -30.57
C SER A 505 22.22 17.86 -30.44
N GLU A 506 21.68 16.87 -31.16
CA GLU A 506 20.30 16.42 -30.96
C GLU A 506 20.07 15.98 -29.51
N GLU A 507 21.02 15.26 -28.92
CA GLU A 507 20.98 14.77 -27.54
C GLU A 507 20.87 15.92 -26.53
N GLU A 508 21.77 16.91 -26.57
CA GLU A 508 21.78 18.03 -25.62
C GLU A 508 20.48 18.85 -25.72
N LEU A 509 19.94 19.04 -26.92
CA LEU A 509 18.67 19.74 -27.13
C LEU A 509 17.47 18.94 -26.59
N LEU A 510 17.47 17.61 -26.73
CA LEU A 510 16.45 16.74 -26.14
C LEU A 510 16.52 16.71 -24.60
N GLU A 511 17.71 16.80 -24.01
CA GLU A 511 17.87 16.91 -22.55
C GLU A 511 17.36 18.24 -21.99
N ARG A 512 17.67 19.37 -22.65
CA ARG A 512 17.10 20.69 -22.30
C ARG A 512 15.57 20.70 -22.41
N ALA A 513 15.02 20.05 -23.45
CA ALA A 513 13.57 19.86 -23.58
C ALA A 513 12.98 19.01 -22.43
N LEU A 514 13.63 17.89 -22.09
CA LEU A 514 13.21 17.00 -20.99
C LEU A 514 13.18 17.73 -19.64
N GLY A 515 14.20 18.55 -19.34
CA GLY A 515 14.26 19.33 -18.10
C GLY A 515 13.10 20.33 -17.94
N HIS A 516 12.66 20.97 -19.03
CA HIS A 516 11.47 21.83 -18.98
C HIS A 516 10.16 21.06 -18.88
N VAL A 517 10.02 19.92 -19.60
CA VAL A 517 8.84 19.04 -19.49
C VAL A 517 8.66 18.52 -18.07
N GLU A 518 9.73 18.01 -17.46
CA GLU A 518 9.67 17.47 -16.10
C GLU A 518 9.36 18.54 -15.06
N TYR A 519 9.93 19.75 -15.19
CA TYR A 519 9.60 20.85 -14.29
C TYR A 519 8.12 21.24 -14.37
N VAL A 520 7.53 21.31 -15.58
CA VAL A 520 6.10 21.58 -15.72
C VAL A 520 5.27 20.48 -15.03
N ARG A 521 5.57 19.20 -15.32
CA ARG A 521 4.85 18.05 -14.76
C ARG A 521 4.94 17.99 -13.23
N THR A 522 6.11 18.25 -12.65
CA THR A 522 6.37 18.04 -11.22
C THR A 522 6.18 19.27 -10.33
N ARG A 523 6.41 20.49 -10.84
CA ARG A 523 6.37 21.73 -10.06
C ARG A 523 5.20 22.66 -10.37
N ILE A 524 4.55 22.52 -11.53
CA ILE A 524 3.44 23.40 -11.95
C ILE A 524 2.11 22.65 -12.02
N ASP A 525 2.09 21.48 -12.67
CA ASP A 525 0.89 20.66 -12.81
C ASP A 525 0.68 19.75 -11.59
N GLY A 526 1.77 19.10 -11.12
CA GLY A 526 1.76 18.23 -9.96
C GLY A 526 1.13 16.85 -10.22
N ALA A 527 1.14 16.00 -9.19
CA ALA A 527 0.65 14.62 -9.30
C ALA A 527 -0.87 14.51 -9.51
N ASP A 528 -1.65 15.45 -8.95
CA ASP A 528 -3.12 15.38 -8.97
C ASP A 528 -3.73 15.83 -10.32
N ALA A 529 -3.01 16.67 -11.07
CA ALA A 529 -3.50 17.34 -12.29
C ALA A 529 -2.60 17.08 -13.53
N LEU A 530 -2.01 15.88 -13.62
CA LEU A 530 -1.15 15.46 -14.74
C LEU A 530 -1.81 15.66 -16.13
N ASP A 531 -1.18 16.46 -16.97
CA ASP A 531 -1.48 16.61 -18.39
C ASP A 531 -1.00 15.36 -19.16
N GLY A 532 -1.93 14.51 -19.58
CA GLY A 532 -1.61 13.27 -20.29
C GLY A 532 -0.92 13.47 -21.65
N ALA A 533 -1.10 14.61 -22.31
CA ALA A 533 -0.38 14.92 -23.55
C ALA A 533 1.07 15.32 -23.24
N LEU A 534 1.32 15.99 -22.12
CA LEU A 534 2.67 16.27 -21.64
C LEU A 534 3.41 14.99 -21.21
N VAL A 535 2.73 14.07 -20.52
CA VAL A 535 3.27 12.74 -20.15
C VAL A 535 3.69 11.95 -21.40
N LEU A 536 2.89 11.97 -22.47
CA LEU A 536 3.27 11.36 -23.75
C LEU A 536 4.47 12.06 -24.40
N LYS A 537 4.49 13.39 -24.45
CA LYS A 537 5.66 14.15 -24.97
C LYS A 537 6.94 13.80 -24.19
N GLN A 538 6.84 13.55 -22.89
CA GLN A 538 7.97 13.10 -22.07
C GLN A 538 8.44 11.68 -22.40
N ALA A 539 7.52 10.72 -22.57
CA ALA A 539 7.84 9.36 -22.99
C ALA A 539 8.49 9.34 -24.39
N GLU A 540 8.11 10.24 -25.29
CA GLU A 540 8.72 10.38 -26.62
C GLU A 540 10.11 11.01 -26.59
N LEU A 541 10.34 12.02 -25.74
CA LEU A 541 11.68 12.55 -25.46
C LEU A 541 12.63 11.46 -24.93
N LEU A 542 12.19 10.67 -23.95
CA LEU A 542 12.99 9.60 -23.35
C LEU A 542 13.26 8.46 -24.33
N ALA A 543 12.33 8.12 -25.21
CA ALA A 543 12.54 7.16 -26.29
C ALA A 543 13.60 7.63 -27.31
N ARG A 544 13.60 8.92 -27.68
CA ARG A 544 14.62 9.51 -28.57
C ARG A 544 16.01 9.55 -27.92
N LEU A 545 16.06 9.70 -26.61
CA LEU A 545 17.27 9.66 -25.78
C LEU A 545 17.68 8.23 -25.36
N GLU A 546 17.07 7.19 -25.92
CA GLU A 546 17.31 5.77 -25.64
C GLU A 546 17.24 5.39 -24.14
N ARG A 547 16.26 5.95 -23.39
CA ARG A 547 16.06 5.77 -21.94
C ARG A 547 14.81 4.93 -21.59
N PRO A 548 14.75 3.63 -21.96
CA PRO A 548 13.53 2.81 -21.88
C PRO A 548 13.00 2.59 -20.46
N ALA A 549 13.88 2.55 -19.45
CA ALA A 549 13.49 2.38 -18.04
C ALA A 549 12.72 3.59 -17.48
N ALA A 550 13.03 4.80 -17.96
CA ALA A 550 12.30 6.03 -17.61
C ALA A 550 11.05 6.22 -18.47
N GLU A 551 11.07 5.70 -19.70
CA GLU A 551 9.95 5.72 -20.64
C GLU A 551 8.77 4.86 -20.15
N ALA A 552 9.02 3.65 -19.64
CA ALA A 552 7.97 2.68 -19.30
C ALA A 552 6.93 3.21 -18.28
N PRO A 553 7.31 3.82 -17.14
CA PRO A 553 6.34 4.36 -16.17
C PRO A 553 5.48 5.50 -16.74
N LEU A 554 6.00 6.27 -17.70
CA LEU A 554 5.25 7.35 -18.36
C LEU A 554 4.28 6.79 -19.41
N VAL A 555 4.64 5.71 -20.11
CA VAL A 555 3.71 4.98 -20.98
C VAL A 555 2.60 4.31 -20.16
N GLU A 556 2.92 3.69 -19.02
CA GLU A 556 1.91 3.17 -18.07
C GLU A 556 0.99 4.29 -17.57
N THR A 557 1.56 5.42 -17.14
CA THR A 557 0.81 6.60 -16.65
C THR A 557 -0.12 7.17 -17.72
N ALA A 558 0.35 7.33 -18.97
CA ALA A 558 -0.49 7.83 -20.05
C ALA A 558 -1.68 6.90 -20.34
N LEU A 559 -1.46 5.59 -20.31
CA LEU A 559 -2.52 4.61 -20.49
C LEU A 559 -3.48 4.56 -19.28
N ASP A 560 -3.00 4.72 -18.04
CA ASP A 560 -3.86 4.82 -16.84
C ASP A 560 -4.71 6.10 -16.86
N LEU A 561 -4.16 7.23 -17.34
CA LEU A 561 -4.93 8.44 -17.60
C LEU A 561 -6.00 8.21 -18.68
N ALA A 562 -5.75 7.36 -19.67
CA ALA A 562 -6.74 7.01 -20.70
C ALA A 562 -7.86 6.10 -20.15
N ASP A 563 -7.52 5.08 -19.37
CA ASP A 563 -8.50 4.21 -18.67
C ASP A 563 -9.39 5.00 -17.70
N ALA A 564 -8.85 6.07 -17.11
CA ALA A 564 -9.56 7.01 -16.25
C ALA A 564 -10.35 8.11 -17.02
N GLY A 565 -10.30 8.12 -18.36
CA GLY A 565 -10.95 9.14 -19.19
C GLY A 565 -10.31 10.54 -19.11
N LYS A 566 -9.13 10.67 -18.49
CA LYS A 566 -8.36 11.92 -18.38
C LYS A 566 -7.49 12.21 -19.62
N LEU A 567 -7.20 11.20 -20.44
CA LEU A 567 -6.49 11.32 -21.71
C LEU A 567 -7.29 10.67 -22.84
N ALA A 568 -7.62 11.44 -23.89
CA ALA A 568 -8.26 10.90 -25.08
C ALA A 568 -7.21 10.22 -25.97
N LEU A 569 -7.32 8.89 -26.13
CA LEU A 569 -6.57 8.09 -27.11
C LEU A 569 -7.55 7.39 -28.04
N ASP A 570 -7.19 7.27 -29.32
CA ASP A 570 -7.85 6.32 -30.21
C ASP A 570 -7.38 4.88 -29.96
N GLU A 571 -8.14 3.90 -30.44
CA GLU A 571 -7.88 2.48 -30.24
C GLU A 571 -6.52 2.02 -30.78
N ALA A 572 -6.07 2.59 -31.90
CA ALA A 572 -4.79 2.23 -32.51
C ALA A 572 -3.60 2.77 -31.70
N ARG A 573 -3.68 4.02 -31.22
CA ARG A 573 -2.66 4.62 -30.36
C ARG A 573 -2.64 4.01 -28.96
N TYR A 574 -3.80 3.66 -28.40
CA TYR A 574 -3.87 2.91 -27.14
C TYR A 574 -3.18 1.55 -27.27
N ALA A 575 -3.49 0.77 -28.32
CA ALA A 575 -2.85 -0.52 -28.59
C ALA A 575 -1.36 -0.42 -28.93
N GLU A 576 -0.92 0.66 -29.60
CA GLU A 576 0.50 0.96 -29.82
C GLU A 576 1.24 1.12 -28.48
N LEU A 577 0.67 1.91 -27.57
CA LEU A 577 1.26 2.20 -26.27
C LEU A 577 1.25 0.96 -25.35
N GLU A 578 0.23 0.10 -25.37
CA GLU A 578 0.27 -1.19 -24.65
C GLU A 578 1.38 -2.11 -25.18
N LYS A 579 1.50 -2.23 -26.51
CA LYS A 579 2.58 -3.01 -27.15
C LYS A 579 3.97 -2.42 -26.86
N ARG A 580 4.07 -1.10 -26.74
CA ARG A 580 5.28 -0.36 -26.36
C ARG A 580 5.65 -0.65 -24.91
N LEU A 581 4.71 -0.54 -23.97
CA LEU A 581 4.93 -0.91 -22.56
C LEU A 581 5.40 -2.36 -22.43
N LEU A 582 4.72 -3.32 -23.09
CA LEU A 582 5.10 -4.75 -23.09
C LEU A 582 6.51 -5.03 -23.66
N LYS A 583 7.06 -4.14 -24.48
CA LYS A 583 8.45 -4.20 -24.96
C LYS A 583 9.44 -3.62 -23.94
N LEU A 584 9.07 -2.54 -23.26
CA LEU A 584 9.93 -1.81 -22.31
C LEU A 584 9.99 -2.51 -20.94
N ASP A 585 8.83 -2.85 -20.40
CA ASP A 585 8.65 -3.42 -19.06
C ASP A 585 7.46 -4.39 -19.06
N ARG A 586 7.75 -5.69 -18.98
CA ARG A 586 6.72 -6.74 -18.96
C ARG A 586 6.02 -6.86 -17.61
N GLY A 587 6.68 -6.51 -16.51
CA GLY A 587 6.11 -6.59 -15.16
C GLY A 587 5.00 -5.55 -14.98
N ASN A 588 5.32 -4.29 -15.28
CA ASN A 588 4.33 -3.22 -15.26
C ASN A 588 3.27 -3.39 -16.36
N ALA A 589 3.59 -3.94 -17.54
CA ALA A 589 2.56 -4.34 -18.52
C ALA A 589 1.57 -5.39 -17.97
N ALA A 590 2.05 -6.39 -17.21
CA ALA A 590 1.19 -7.40 -16.59
C ALA A 590 0.33 -6.81 -15.45
N LEU A 591 0.92 -5.99 -14.58
CA LEU A 591 0.21 -5.25 -13.52
C LEU A 591 -0.90 -4.35 -14.11
N ARG A 592 -0.55 -3.57 -15.14
CA ARG A 592 -1.51 -2.78 -15.92
C ARG A 592 -2.64 -3.64 -16.49
N THR A 593 -2.31 -4.76 -17.13
CA THR A 593 -3.29 -5.66 -17.74
C THR A 593 -4.31 -6.17 -16.71
N VAL A 594 -3.88 -6.45 -15.47
CA VAL A 594 -4.78 -6.80 -14.37
C VAL A 594 -5.65 -5.60 -13.94
N ARG A 595 -5.07 -4.40 -13.76
CA ARG A 595 -5.84 -3.19 -13.38
C ARG A 595 -6.94 -2.89 -14.40
N SER A 596 -6.61 -2.83 -15.69
CA SER A 596 -7.56 -2.47 -16.76
C SER A 596 -8.68 -3.51 -16.89
N ARG A 597 -8.37 -4.81 -16.80
CA ARG A 597 -9.37 -5.89 -16.71
C ARG A 597 -10.29 -5.70 -15.49
N THR A 598 -9.72 -5.45 -14.31
CA THR A 598 -10.47 -5.22 -13.07
C THR A 598 -11.42 -4.01 -13.22
N ALA A 599 -10.96 -2.91 -13.81
CA ALA A 599 -11.78 -1.73 -14.05
C ALA A 599 -12.94 -2.02 -15.05
N GLY A 600 -12.66 -2.70 -16.16
CA GLY A 600 -13.68 -3.12 -17.12
C GLY A 600 -14.73 -4.07 -16.54
N LEU A 601 -14.28 -5.02 -15.72
CA LEU A 601 -15.14 -5.97 -15.00
C LEU A 601 -15.97 -5.26 -13.91
N THR A 602 -15.41 -4.27 -13.22
CA THR A 602 -16.12 -3.44 -12.23
C THR A 602 -17.25 -2.64 -12.88
N ARG A 603 -17.00 -2.04 -14.06
CA ARG A 603 -18.06 -1.35 -14.82
C ARG A 603 -19.21 -2.31 -15.20
N ALA A 604 -18.89 -3.53 -15.64
CA ALA A 604 -19.89 -4.55 -15.96
C ALA A 604 -20.65 -5.06 -14.72
N ALA A 605 -19.97 -5.20 -13.59
CA ALA A 605 -20.57 -5.62 -12.32
C ALA A 605 -21.49 -4.56 -11.72
N ARG A 606 -21.10 -3.28 -11.71
CA ARG A 606 -21.98 -2.18 -11.28
C ARG A 606 -23.24 -2.09 -12.13
N ALA A 607 -23.12 -2.22 -13.46
CA ALA A 607 -24.28 -2.25 -14.35
C ALA A 607 -25.26 -3.42 -14.04
N LEU A 608 -24.73 -4.62 -13.75
CA LEU A 608 -25.57 -5.75 -13.35
C LEU A 608 -26.19 -5.55 -11.95
N LEU A 609 -25.53 -4.82 -11.04
CA LEU A 609 -26.10 -4.46 -9.75
C LEU A 609 -27.27 -3.48 -9.90
N ASP A 610 -27.18 -2.54 -10.84
CA ASP A 610 -28.26 -1.60 -11.13
C ASP A 610 -29.45 -2.29 -11.83
N ASP A 611 -29.20 -3.31 -12.66
CA ASP A 611 -30.25 -4.22 -13.14
C ASP A 611 -30.93 -4.99 -11.99
N TYR A 612 -30.16 -5.49 -11.01
CA TYR A 612 -30.71 -6.11 -9.80
C TYR A 612 -31.55 -5.12 -8.97
N ARG A 613 -31.10 -3.86 -8.80
CA ARG A 613 -31.86 -2.79 -8.14
C ARG A 613 -33.17 -2.47 -8.86
N ALA A 614 -33.20 -2.55 -10.20
CA ALA A 614 -34.41 -2.32 -11.01
C ALA A 614 -35.51 -3.39 -10.79
N LEU A 615 -35.19 -4.55 -10.22
CA LEU A 615 -36.15 -5.57 -9.80
C LEU A 615 -36.83 -5.24 -8.45
N GLY A 616 -36.36 -4.19 -7.75
CA GLY A 616 -36.93 -3.74 -6.48
C GLY A 616 -36.68 -4.71 -5.31
N ASP A 617 -37.63 -4.74 -4.37
CA ASP A 617 -37.53 -5.60 -3.18
C ASP A 617 -37.47 -7.09 -3.53
N ASP A 618 -38.02 -7.49 -4.68
CA ASP A 618 -38.09 -8.89 -5.12
C ASP A 618 -36.78 -9.51 -5.60
N ALA A 619 -35.67 -8.77 -5.53
CA ALA A 619 -34.32 -9.32 -5.69
C ALA A 619 -33.31 -8.79 -4.65
N ALA A 620 -33.77 -8.22 -3.53
CA ALA A 620 -32.89 -7.56 -2.56
C ALA A 620 -31.77 -8.47 -2.00
N LEU A 621 -32.06 -9.74 -1.72
CA LEU A 621 -31.09 -10.70 -1.21
C LEU A 621 -30.11 -11.17 -2.32
N ARG A 622 -30.60 -11.41 -3.53
CA ARG A 622 -29.75 -11.72 -4.69
C ARG A 622 -28.86 -10.55 -5.09
N ALA A 623 -29.36 -9.32 -4.98
CA ALA A 623 -28.62 -8.09 -5.23
C ALA A 623 -27.51 -7.87 -4.18
N CYS A 624 -27.84 -7.98 -2.90
CA CYS A 624 -26.89 -7.92 -1.78
C CYS A 624 -25.75 -8.93 -1.94
N THR A 625 -26.09 -10.22 -2.12
CA THR A 625 -25.10 -11.30 -2.25
C THR A 625 -24.24 -11.16 -3.50
N PHE A 626 -24.81 -10.72 -4.63
CA PHE A 626 -24.02 -10.41 -5.83
C PHE A 626 -23.03 -9.27 -5.59
N ALA A 627 -23.49 -8.16 -4.99
CA ALA A 627 -22.68 -6.99 -4.71
C ALA A 627 -21.53 -7.30 -3.74
N ALA A 628 -21.78 -8.12 -2.71
CA ALA A 628 -20.76 -8.56 -1.77
C ALA A 628 -19.69 -9.42 -2.45
N GLU A 629 -20.09 -10.46 -3.19
CA GLU A 629 -19.16 -11.40 -3.85
C GLU A 629 -18.34 -10.71 -4.95
N ALA A 630 -19.00 -9.94 -5.83
CA ALA A 630 -18.31 -9.21 -6.89
C ALA A 630 -17.46 -8.05 -6.35
N GLY A 631 -17.94 -7.35 -5.33
CA GLY A 631 -17.19 -6.27 -4.66
C GLY A 631 -15.93 -6.77 -3.98
N ALA A 632 -15.99 -7.90 -3.26
CA ALA A 632 -14.83 -8.54 -2.66
C ALA A 632 -13.85 -9.07 -3.73
N ALA A 633 -14.35 -9.66 -4.81
CA ALA A 633 -13.51 -10.16 -5.91
C ALA A 633 -12.73 -9.03 -6.63
N LEU A 634 -13.32 -7.84 -6.74
CA LEU A 634 -12.76 -6.68 -7.44
C LEU A 634 -12.01 -5.69 -6.53
N ASP A 635 -12.25 -5.72 -5.21
CA ASP A 635 -11.92 -4.66 -4.24
C ASP A 635 -12.61 -3.30 -4.55
N ASP A 636 -13.82 -3.34 -5.11
CA ASP A 636 -14.63 -2.14 -5.40
C ASP A 636 -15.40 -1.68 -4.15
N ARG A 637 -14.69 -0.95 -3.28
CA ARG A 637 -15.21 -0.47 -1.99
C ARG A 637 -16.34 0.54 -2.13
N ASP A 638 -16.14 1.55 -2.97
CA ASP A 638 -17.07 2.69 -3.11
C ASP A 638 -18.33 2.37 -3.91
N GLY A 639 -18.27 1.40 -4.81
CA GLY A 639 -19.40 0.95 -5.62
C GLY A 639 -20.06 -0.29 -5.05
N LEU A 640 -19.54 -1.47 -5.42
CA LEU A 640 -20.15 -2.77 -5.13
C LEU A 640 -20.23 -3.07 -3.62
N VAL A 641 -19.14 -2.93 -2.85
CA VAL A 641 -19.18 -3.28 -1.41
C VAL A 641 -20.12 -2.34 -0.64
N LYS A 642 -20.07 -1.03 -0.91
CA LYS A 642 -21.01 -0.06 -0.35
C LYS A 642 -22.47 -0.36 -0.73
N GLY A 643 -22.72 -0.71 -1.99
CA GLY A 643 -24.04 -1.14 -2.47
C GLY A 643 -24.51 -2.45 -1.82
N ALA A 644 -23.58 -3.37 -1.52
CA ALA A 644 -23.89 -4.60 -0.79
C ALA A 644 -24.43 -4.29 0.61
N VAL A 645 -23.80 -3.38 1.36
CA VAL A 645 -24.27 -2.94 2.70
C VAL A 645 -25.66 -2.30 2.60
N GLU A 646 -25.89 -1.38 1.66
CA GLU A 646 -27.21 -0.77 1.42
C GLU A 646 -28.30 -1.83 1.19
N LEU A 647 -28.02 -2.81 0.33
CA LEU A 647 -28.96 -3.87 -0.04
C LEU A 647 -29.11 -4.94 1.07
N ARG A 648 -28.09 -5.12 1.92
CA ARG A 648 -28.12 -5.98 3.11
C ARG A 648 -29.08 -5.47 4.16
N GLU A 649 -29.00 -4.18 4.49
CA GLU A 649 -29.93 -3.52 5.40
C GLU A 649 -31.37 -3.62 4.88
N ARG A 650 -31.57 -3.40 3.56
CA ARG A 650 -32.87 -3.59 2.89
C ARG A 650 -33.37 -5.05 2.98
N ALA A 651 -32.52 -6.04 2.70
CA ALA A 651 -32.88 -7.46 2.80
C ALA A 651 -33.17 -7.91 4.24
N ARG A 652 -32.52 -7.29 5.26
CA ARG A 652 -32.82 -7.51 6.68
C ARG A 652 -34.17 -6.91 7.05
N GLY A 653 -34.45 -5.67 6.62
CA GLY A 653 -35.75 -5.01 6.82
C GLY A 653 -36.94 -5.74 6.17
N LEU A 654 -36.70 -6.49 5.09
CA LEU A 654 -37.68 -7.36 4.43
C LEU A 654 -37.82 -8.77 5.08
N GLY A 655 -37.03 -9.10 6.10
CA GLY A 655 -37.03 -10.44 6.74
C GLY A 655 -36.48 -11.58 5.87
N ARG A 656 -35.74 -11.23 4.80
CA ARG A 656 -35.13 -12.17 3.83
C ARG A 656 -33.69 -12.52 4.19
N LEU A 657 -32.95 -11.62 4.84
CA LEU A 657 -31.62 -11.90 5.36
C LEU A 657 -31.72 -12.87 6.56
N ARG A 658 -31.61 -14.17 6.27
CA ARG A 658 -31.68 -15.27 7.25
C ARG A 658 -30.35 -16.00 7.29
N GLY A 659 -29.70 -16.02 8.44
CA GLY A 659 -28.39 -16.65 8.59
C GLY A 659 -28.43 -18.18 8.69
N GLU A 660 -27.24 -18.77 8.77
CA GLU A 660 -27.06 -20.14 9.25
C GLU A 660 -26.94 -20.08 10.78
N ILE A 661 -27.91 -20.66 11.50
CA ILE A 661 -27.88 -20.71 12.96
C ILE A 661 -27.13 -21.98 13.38
N ARG A 662 -26.07 -21.81 14.17
CA ARG A 662 -25.21 -22.87 14.69
C ARG A 662 -25.24 -22.84 16.22
N PRO A 663 -25.63 -23.92 16.92
CA PRO A 663 -25.56 -24.00 18.36
C PRO A 663 -24.11 -24.11 18.84
N LEU A 664 -23.78 -23.46 19.96
CA LEU A 664 -22.50 -23.65 20.64
C LEU A 664 -22.71 -24.66 21.78
N ASP A 665 -22.93 -25.92 21.42
CA ASP A 665 -23.31 -27.01 22.34
C ASP A 665 -22.34 -28.20 22.34
N ALA A 666 -21.18 -28.06 21.67
CA ALA A 666 -20.16 -29.09 21.58
C ALA A 666 -19.64 -29.51 22.98
N PRO A 667 -19.22 -30.79 23.16
CA PRO A 667 -18.67 -31.29 24.41
C PRO A 667 -17.53 -30.45 24.99
N ALA A 668 -17.40 -30.42 26.32
CA ALA A 668 -16.55 -29.48 27.06
C ALA A 668 -15.05 -29.53 26.68
N GLU A 669 -14.58 -30.65 26.11
CA GLU A 669 -13.22 -30.88 25.63
C GLU A 669 -12.93 -30.18 24.29
N ARG A 670 -13.96 -29.73 23.57
CA ARG A 670 -13.84 -28.94 22.32
C ARG A 670 -13.66 -27.45 22.57
N TRP A 671 -13.87 -26.98 23.79
CA TRP A 671 -13.80 -25.57 24.16
C TRP A 671 -12.40 -25.19 24.63
N THR A 672 -11.85 -24.12 24.09
CA THR A 672 -10.51 -23.61 24.42
C THR A 672 -10.58 -22.34 25.27
N THR A 673 -9.46 -22.02 25.92
CA THR A 673 -9.26 -20.77 26.65
C THR A 673 -7.83 -20.28 26.51
N ILE A 674 -7.63 -18.96 26.47
CA ILE A 674 -6.31 -18.33 26.64
C ILE A 674 -5.94 -18.13 28.12
N PHE A 675 -6.86 -18.35 29.06
CA PHE A 675 -6.67 -18.06 30.48
C PHE A 675 -5.94 -19.19 31.23
N ASN A 676 -4.75 -18.91 31.75
CA ASN A 676 -3.93 -19.90 32.48
C ASN A 676 -4.51 -20.39 33.82
N THR A 677 -5.42 -19.64 34.46
CA THR A 677 -6.11 -20.12 35.67
C THR A 677 -7.31 -20.97 35.21
N PRO A 678 -7.45 -22.24 35.60
CA PRO A 678 -8.60 -23.04 35.22
C PRO A 678 -9.91 -22.48 35.80
N ALA A 679 -11.02 -22.76 35.12
CA ALA A 679 -12.36 -22.57 35.69
C ALA A 679 -12.56 -23.43 36.94
N LYS A 680 -13.43 -23.01 37.86
CA LYS A 680 -13.83 -23.82 39.02
C LYS A 680 -14.74 -24.97 38.59
N ASP A 681 -15.64 -24.70 37.64
CA ASP A 681 -16.48 -25.67 36.95
C ASP A 681 -16.72 -25.20 35.51
N PHE A 682 -16.86 -26.14 34.58
CA PHE A 682 -17.28 -25.88 33.21
C PHE A 682 -17.97 -27.11 32.61
N GLY A 683 -19.22 -26.95 32.22
CA GLY A 683 -20.00 -27.96 31.52
C GLY A 683 -20.60 -27.41 30.23
N ALA A 684 -20.60 -28.21 29.17
CA ALA A 684 -21.25 -27.89 27.90
C ALA A 684 -22.08 -29.09 27.45
N ALA A 685 -23.36 -28.84 27.16
CA ALA A 685 -24.34 -29.82 26.73
C ALA A 685 -25.34 -29.18 25.74
N PRO A 686 -26.07 -29.99 24.95
CA PRO A 686 -27.19 -29.53 24.11
C PRO A 686 -28.10 -28.55 24.86
N GLY A 687 -28.20 -27.32 24.34
CA GLY A 687 -29.03 -26.25 24.89
C GLY A 687 -28.55 -25.57 26.18
N ARG A 688 -27.47 -26.01 26.83
CA ARG A 688 -26.95 -25.36 28.06
C ARG A 688 -25.42 -25.46 28.20
N VAL A 689 -24.78 -24.29 28.29
CA VAL A 689 -23.36 -24.16 28.71
C VAL A 689 -23.32 -23.52 30.10
N THR A 690 -22.46 -24.02 30.99
CA THR A 690 -22.31 -23.55 32.38
C THR A 690 -20.84 -23.25 32.66
N LEU A 691 -20.57 -22.13 33.33
CA LEU A 691 -19.22 -21.71 33.69
C LEU A 691 -19.19 -21.12 35.10
N GLU A 692 -18.28 -21.62 35.94
CA GLU A 692 -18.02 -21.09 37.28
C GLU A 692 -16.57 -20.66 37.42
N SER A 693 -16.31 -19.47 37.97
CA SER A 693 -14.95 -18.97 38.19
C SER A 693 -14.83 -17.96 39.33
N VAL A 694 -13.72 -18.06 40.06
CA VAL A 694 -13.31 -17.11 41.13
C VAL A 694 -12.36 -16.01 40.62
N ARG A 695 -12.14 -15.94 39.30
CA ARG A 695 -11.39 -14.90 38.57
C ARG A 695 -12.05 -14.66 37.21
N ALA A 696 -11.58 -13.68 36.44
CA ALA A 696 -11.95 -13.57 35.03
C ALA A 696 -11.58 -14.87 34.29
N MET A 697 -12.54 -15.45 33.57
CA MET A 697 -12.40 -16.68 32.79
C MET A 697 -13.39 -16.65 31.63
N ALA A 698 -12.92 -16.98 30.44
CA ALA A 698 -13.78 -17.22 29.29
C ALA A 698 -13.36 -18.48 28.54
N ARG A 699 -14.31 -19.09 27.82
CA ARG A 699 -14.09 -20.20 26.89
C ARG A 699 -14.79 -19.93 25.57
N VAL A 700 -14.16 -20.34 24.48
CA VAL A 700 -14.71 -20.27 23.11
C VAL A 700 -14.70 -21.64 22.43
N LEU A 701 -15.42 -21.77 21.32
CA LEU A 701 -15.56 -23.03 20.59
C LEU A 701 -14.94 -22.93 19.17
N PRO A 702 -13.64 -23.31 18.98
CA PRO A 702 -12.95 -23.10 17.70
C PRO A 702 -13.50 -23.90 16.51
N SER A 703 -14.28 -24.96 16.75
CA SER A 703 -14.94 -25.70 15.67
C SER A 703 -16.09 -24.94 14.99
N ILE A 704 -16.47 -23.78 15.53
CA ILE A 704 -17.41 -22.84 14.93
C ILE A 704 -16.65 -21.54 14.67
N GLU A 705 -16.00 -21.51 13.50
CA GLU A 705 -15.36 -20.32 12.95
C GLU A 705 -16.34 -19.54 12.06
N PHE A 706 -16.27 -18.22 12.12
CA PHE A 706 -17.08 -17.30 11.32
C PHE A 706 -16.35 -15.96 11.10
N ALA A 707 -16.75 -15.24 10.06
CA ALA A 707 -16.27 -13.91 9.70
C ALA A 707 -17.43 -13.10 9.11
N GLY A 708 -17.27 -11.78 8.94
CA GLY A 708 -18.35 -10.90 8.48
C GLY A 708 -19.39 -10.62 9.56
N GLU A 709 -20.67 -10.65 9.19
CA GLU A 709 -21.80 -10.27 10.05
C GLU A 709 -22.50 -11.49 10.69
N TYR A 710 -22.77 -11.42 11.99
CA TYR A 710 -23.42 -12.48 12.75
C TYR A 710 -24.17 -11.96 13.99
N GLU A 711 -25.15 -12.70 14.46
CA GLU A 711 -25.85 -12.44 15.72
C GLU A 711 -25.61 -13.57 16.72
N LEU A 712 -25.20 -13.23 17.94
CA LEU A 712 -25.11 -14.16 19.06
C LEU A 712 -26.35 -14.02 19.94
N ARG A 713 -26.98 -15.15 20.27
CA ARG A 713 -28.14 -15.21 21.18
C ARG A 713 -27.90 -16.21 22.29
N ALA A 714 -28.31 -15.86 23.52
CA ALA A 714 -28.41 -16.77 24.66
C ALA A 714 -29.30 -16.18 25.76
N ARG A 715 -30.00 -17.03 26.52
CA ARG A 715 -30.60 -16.63 27.80
C ARG A 715 -29.58 -16.84 28.93
N LEU A 716 -29.22 -15.76 29.61
CA LEU A 716 -28.28 -15.80 30.74
C LEU A 716 -29.01 -16.13 32.03
N VAL A 717 -28.56 -17.14 32.77
CA VAL A 717 -29.05 -17.49 34.10
C VAL A 717 -27.92 -17.32 35.11
N ARG A 718 -28.14 -16.52 36.16
CA ARG A 718 -27.17 -16.33 37.25
C ARG A 718 -27.39 -17.39 38.32
N GLU A 719 -26.59 -18.46 38.31
CA GLU A 719 -26.72 -19.58 39.25
C GLU A 719 -26.15 -19.26 40.66
N THR A 720 -25.44 -18.13 40.81
CA THR A 720 -25.02 -17.56 42.11
C THR A 720 -25.41 -16.10 42.22
N LYS A 721 -25.80 -15.67 43.43
CA LYS A 721 -25.94 -14.24 43.80
C LYS A 721 -24.69 -13.46 43.36
N PRO A 722 -24.83 -12.29 42.68
CA PRO A 722 -23.71 -11.45 42.32
C PRO A 722 -22.94 -10.94 43.55
N ASP A 723 -21.62 -11.11 43.55
CA ASP A 723 -20.70 -10.52 44.53
C ASP A 723 -19.94 -9.32 43.92
N TYR A 724 -19.23 -8.53 44.73
CA TYR A 724 -18.56 -7.31 44.27
C TYR A 724 -17.55 -7.56 43.14
N GLY A 725 -17.73 -6.84 42.02
CA GLY A 725 -16.91 -6.99 40.83
C GLY A 725 -17.12 -8.31 40.07
N SER A 726 -18.20 -9.05 40.35
CA SER A 726 -18.64 -10.16 39.52
C SER A 726 -19.15 -9.69 38.16
N ALA A 727 -19.04 -10.56 37.15
CA ALA A 727 -19.56 -10.30 35.82
C ALA A 727 -19.76 -11.61 35.04
N CYS A 728 -20.74 -11.65 34.14
CA CYS A 728 -20.97 -12.77 33.24
C CYS A 728 -21.58 -12.30 31.91
N GLY A 729 -21.29 -13.03 30.84
CA GLY A 729 -21.68 -12.62 29.48
C GLY A 729 -21.10 -13.49 28.37
N LEU A 730 -21.23 -13.01 27.14
CA LEU A 730 -20.79 -13.70 25.93
C LEU A 730 -19.42 -13.19 25.48
N VAL A 731 -18.58 -14.10 24.98
CA VAL A 731 -17.42 -13.74 24.17
C VAL A 731 -17.94 -13.50 22.75
N VAL A 732 -17.94 -12.25 22.32
CA VAL A 732 -18.59 -11.82 21.06
C VAL A 732 -17.66 -11.88 19.86
N ALA A 733 -16.35 -11.85 20.11
CA ALA A 733 -15.31 -11.98 19.11
C ALA A 733 -14.02 -12.47 19.80
N ALA A 734 -13.38 -13.50 19.27
CA ALA A 734 -12.15 -14.06 19.81
C ALA A 734 -11.29 -14.70 18.71
N ARG A 735 -9.97 -14.60 18.85
CA ARG A 735 -8.98 -15.36 18.07
C ARG A 735 -8.27 -16.40 18.93
N ALA A 736 -7.60 -17.36 18.28
CA ALA A 736 -6.76 -18.34 18.97
C ALA A 736 -5.53 -17.70 19.65
N GLU A 737 -4.99 -16.61 19.09
CA GLU A 737 -3.77 -15.96 19.57
C GLU A 737 -4.02 -14.94 20.70
N GLY A 738 -5.24 -14.39 20.82
CA GLY A 738 -5.55 -13.33 21.79
C GLY A 738 -6.75 -12.46 21.40
N ASP A 739 -6.79 -11.28 22.01
CA ASP A 739 -7.66 -10.13 21.68
C ASP A 739 -9.18 -10.42 21.67
N TRP A 740 -9.69 -10.95 22.78
CA TRP A 740 -11.13 -11.27 22.87
C TRP A 740 -11.94 -10.04 23.28
N THR A 741 -13.06 -9.81 22.60
CA THR A 741 -14.10 -8.86 23.02
C THR A 741 -15.23 -9.62 23.72
N ILE A 742 -15.67 -9.12 24.87
CA ILE A 742 -16.69 -9.73 25.73
C ILE A 742 -17.77 -8.70 26.02
N LEU A 743 -19.03 -9.10 25.94
CA LEU A 743 -20.20 -8.28 26.27
C LEU A 743 -21.04 -9.02 27.33
N GLY A 744 -21.36 -8.35 28.43
CA GLY A 744 -21.96 -8.98 29.60
C GLY A 744 -22.58 -7.98 30.58
N ILE A 745 -23.03 -8.49 31.73
CA ILE A 745 -23.50 -7.69 32.87
C ILE A 745 -22.58 -7.83 34.08
N ASP A 746 -22.54 -6.79 34.90
CA ASP A 746 -21.76 -6.72 36.15
C ASP A 746 -22.60 -7.00 37.41
N GLU A 747 -21.99 -6.80 38.59
CA GLU A 747 -22.63 -7.03 39.90
C GLU A 747 -23.88 -6.17 40.15
N ARG A 748 -24.07 -5.09 39.38
CA ARG A 748 -25.17 -4.11 39.50
C ARG A 748 -26.24 -4.33 38.43
N GLY A 749 -26.13 -5.39 37.63
CA GLY A 749 -26.98 -5.61 36.46
C GLY A 749 -26.80 -4.54 35.38
N GLN A 750 -25.65 -3.86 35.33
CA GLN A 750 -25.32 -2.90 34.28
C GLN A 750 -24.52 -3.60 33.18
N ALA A 751 -24.73 -3.19 31.92
CA ALA A 751 -23.99 -3.75 30.80
C ALA A 751 -22.53 -3.28 30.82
N GLY A 752 -21.64 -4.07 30.23
CA GLY A 752 -20.24 -3.73 30.05
C GLY A 752 -19.65 -4.39 28.84
N ILE A 753 -18.56 -3.80 28.36
CA ILE A 753 -17.66 -4.45 27.42
C ILE A 753 -16.29 -4.58 28.07
N TRP A 754 -15.70 -5.76 27.89
CA TRP A 754 -14.35 -6.08 28.33
C TRP A 754 -13.51 -6.54 27.14
N THR A 755 -12.25 -6.13 27.13
CA THR A 755 -11.23 -6.70 26.24
C THR A 755 -10.31 -7.62 27.03
N VAL A 756 -9.83 -8.68 26.36
CA VAL A 756 -8.93 -9.67 26.93
C VAL A 756 -7.73 -9.80 26.01
N ALA A 757 -6.57 -9.36 26.48
CA ALA A 757 -5.32 -9.43 25.72
C ALA A 757 -4.30 -10.34 26.45
N PRO A 758 -3.46 -11.08 25.69
CA PRO A 758 -2.22 -11.61 26.22
C PRO A 758 -1.34 -10.49 26.78
N SER A 759 -0.68 -10.77 27.89
CA SER A 759 0.31 -9.91 28.52
C SER A 759 1.57 -10.73 28.83
N GLY A 760 2.74 -10.10 28.82
CA GLY A 760 4.02 -10.82 28.84
C GLY A 760 4.17 -11.80 30.02
N LYS A 761 4.84 -12.93 29.76
CA LYS A 761 4.95 -14.10 30.67
C LYS A 761 3.62 -14.82 30.89
N ASP A 762 2.95 -15.14 29.77
CA ASP A 762 1.74 -15.97 29.68
C ASP A 762 0.51 -15.44 30.46
N ALA A 763 0.59 -14.26 31.06
CA ALA A 763 -0.50 -13.68 31.83
C ALA A 763 -1.60 -13.16 30.89
N VAL A 764 -2.86 -13.27 31.30
CA VAL A 764 -3.99 -12.68 30.56
C VAL A 764 -4.56 -11.51 31.35
N THR A 765 -4.69 -10.36 30.68
CA THR A 765 -5.26 -9.14 31.27
C THR A 765 -6.67 -8.92 30.74
N THR A 766 -7.65 -8.76 31.64
CA THR A 766 -9.06 -8.47 31.32
C THR A 766 -9.40 -7.05 31.74
N ASN A 767 -9.60 -6.14 30.79
CA ASN A 767 -9.89 -4.73 31.03
C ASN A 767 -11.35 -4.42 30.70
N ARG A 768 -12.09 -3.76 31.60
CA ARG A 768 -13.42 -3.21 31.25
C ARG A 768 -13.21 -1.92 30.47
N THR A 769 -13.49 -1.93 29.16
CA THR A 769 -13.34 -0.76 28.30
C THR A 769 -14.53 0.19 28.42
N ARG A 770 -15.74 -0.34 28.67
CA ARG A 770 -16.96 0.46 28.79
C ARG A 770 -17.91 -0.06 29.88
N THR A 771 -18.61 0.88 30.51
CA THR A 771 -19.81 0.63 31.33
C THR A 771 -20.98 1.24 30.57
N ILE A 772 -22.08 0.50 30.45
CA ILE A 772 -23.23 0.85 29.62
C ILE A 772 -24.46 0.81 30.53
N ALA A 773 -25.11 1.97 30.66
CA ALA A 773 -26.22 2.14 31.58
C ALA A 773 -27.45 1.37 31.08
N LEU A 774 -27.96 0.45 31.89
CA LEU A 774 -29.22 -0.26 31.66
C LEU A 774 -30.29 0.30 32.59
N ASP A 775 -31.41 0.74 32.00
CA ASP A 775 -32.58 1.25 32.69
C ASP A 775 -33.83 0.42 32.31
N PRO A 776 -34.47 -0.28 33.27
CA PRO A 776 -33.96 -0.58 34.61
C PRO A 776 -32.70 -1.48 34.54
N PRO A 777 -31.91 -1.60 35.62
CA PRO A 777 -30.84 -2.61 35.72
C PRO A 777 -31.38 -4.04 35.55
N VAL A 778 -30.50 -5.02 35.30
CA VAL A 778 -30.87 -6.46 35.32
C VAL A 778 -31.05 -6.94 36.76
N ALA A 779 -32.29 -7.26 37.14
CA ALA A 779 -32.64 -7.71 38.49
C ALA A 779 -31.98 -9.06 38.83
N GLU A 780 -31.69 -9.31 40.12
CA GLU A 780 -30.83 -10.43 40.57
C GLU A 780 -31.28 -11.79 40.02
N ASP A 781 -32.60 -12.00 40.04
CA ASP A 781 -33.38 -13.17 39.61
C ASP A 781 -33.85 -13.12 38.15
N GLU A 782 -33.53 -12.07 37.40
CA GLU A 782 -33.86 -11.96 35.98
C GLU A 782 -32.95 -12.87 35.13
N GLU A 783 -33.56 -13.62 34.20
CA GLU A 783 -32.87 -14.40 33.17
C GLU A 783 -32.91 -13.67 31.81
N PRO A 784 -32.10 -12.61 31.57
CA PRO A 784 -32.21 -11.83 30.35
C PRO A 784 -31.74 -12.62 29.12
N GLU A 785 -32.49 -12.45 28.02
CA GLU A 785 -32.01 -12.76 26.68
C GLU A 785 -30.94 -11.75 26.26
N PHE A 786 -29.72 -12.22 26.00
CA PHE A 786 -28.71 -11.48 25.26
C PHE A 786 -28.95 -11.70 23.77
N VAL A 787 -29.02 -10.59 23.03
CA VAL A 787 -28.90 -10.58 21.56
C VAL A 787 -27.80 -9.60 21.21
N VAL A 788 -26.77 -10.06 20.51
CA VAL A 788 -25.61 -9.26 20.13
C VAL A 788 -25.36 -9.43 18.64
N HIS A 789 -25.77 -8.45 17.85
CA HIS A 789 -25.51 -8.37 16.42
C HIS A 789 -24.15 -7.71 16.20
N VAL A 790 -23.28 -8.35 15.43
CA VAL A 790 -21.95 -7.83 15.05
C VAL A 790 -21.97 -7.67 13.54
N HIS A 791 -21.85 -6.43 13.08
CA HIS A 791 -21.83 -6.07 11.65
C HIS A 791 -20.50 -6.42 10.99
N SER A 792 -20.52 -6.49 9.66
CA SER A 792 -19.34 -6.75 8.83
C SER A 792 -18.24 -5.68 8.90
N ASP A 793 -18.53 -4.49 9.45
CA ASP A 793 -17.54 -3.44 9.76
C ASP A 793 -17.04 -3.49 11.22
N GLY A 794 -17.52 -4.45 12.03
CA GLY A 794 -17.19 -4.59 13.43
C GLY A 794 -17.98 -3.70 14.39
N ARG A 795 -18.99 -2.95 13.93
CA ARG A 795 -19.99 -2.36 14.85
C ARG A 795 -20.75 -3.47 15.57
N ILE A 796 -21.03 -3.27 16.85
CA ILE A 796 -21.89 -4.13 17.67
C ILE A 796 -23.19 -3.37 17.93
N GLU A 797 -24.34 -3.96 17.66
CA GLU A 797 -25.63 -3.57 18.26
C GLU A 797 -26.07 -4.68 19.23
N ALA A 798 -26.36 -4.33 20.48
CA ALA A 798 -26.69 -5.32 21.52
C ALA A 798 -27.93 -4.95 22.34
N ARG A 799 -28.70 -5.98 22.73
CA ARG A 799 -29.90 -5.90 23.57
C ARG A 799 -29.79 -6.90 24.73
N VAL A 800 -30.27 -6.50 25.92
CA VAL A 800 -30.28 -7.32 27.15
C VAL A 800 -31.69 -7.33 27.73
N GLY A 801 -32.43 -8.42 27.50
CA GLY A 801 -33.84 -8.56 27.85
C GLY A 801 -34.72 -7.61 27.01
N ALA A 802 -35.73 -7.01 27.65
CA ALA A 802 -36.69 -6.09 27.00
C ALA A 802 -36.21 -4.61 26.92
N ARG A 803 -34.91 -4.37 27.11
CA ARG A 803 -34.30 -3.03 27.16
C ARG A 803 -34.01 -2.49 25.75
N ALA A 804 -33.78 -1.18 25.64
CA ALA A 804 -33.28 -0.56 24.42
C ALA A 804 -31.95 -1.18 23.97
N SER A 805 -31.69 -1.22 22.66
CA SER A 805 -30.38 -1.62 22.14
C SER A 805 -29.33 -0.53 22.33
N PHE A 806 -28.05 -0.91 22.28
CA PHE A 806 -26.91 -0.01 22.38
C PHE A 806 -25.79 -0.38 21.39
N ASP A 807 -25.11 0.65 20.88
CA ASP A 807 -24.01 0.54 19.93
C ASP A 807 -22.62 0.55 20.58
N ASP A 808 -21.71 -0.29 20.06
CA ASP A 808 -20.26 -0.24 20.30
C ASP A 808 -19.46 -0.79 19.10
N ARG A 809 -18.18 -1.14 19.26
CA ARG A 809 -17.39 -1.90 18.27
C ARG A 809 -16.60 -3.04 18.92
N ILE A 810 -16.29 -4.07 18.14
CA ILE A 810 -15.26 -5.05 18.52
C ILE A 810 -13.87 -4.39 18.48
N ALA A 811 -12.93 -4.87 19.30
CA ALA A 811 -11.53 -4.46 19.25
C ALA A 811 -10.72 -5.20 18.16
N LEU A 812 -11.29 -6.27 17.59
CA LEU A 812 -10.69 -7.09 16.55
C LEU A 812 -10.93 -6.54 15.14
N ASP A 813 -10.05 -6.91 14.21
CA ASP A 813 -10.20 -6.61 12.79
C ASP A 813 -11.53 -7.20 12.25
N PRO A 814 -12.38 -6.40 11.57
CA PRO A 814 -13.65 -6.84 11.01
C PRO A 814 -13.53 -7.94 9.92
N THR A 815 -12.37 -8.09 9.30
CA THR A 815 -12.11 -9.05 8.20
C THR A 815 -11.62 -10.42 8.66
N LEU A 816 -11.05 -10.53 9.87
CA LEU A 816 -10.43 -11.77 10.34
C LEU A 816 -11.46 -12.79 10.89
N PRO A 817 -11.18 -14.11 10.76
CA PRO A 817 -12.01 -15.16 11.37
C PRO A 817 -12.05 -15.07 12.90
N ARG A 818 -13.16 -15.53 13.48
CA ARG A 818 -13.47 -15.44 14.91
C ARG A 818 -14.15 -16.69 15.43
N HIS A 819 -14.12 -16.82 16.76
CA HIS A 819 -14.94 -17.72 17.54
C HIS A 819 -15.77 -16.93 18.56
N ALA A 820 -16.82 -17.55 19.09
CA ALA A 820 -17.65 -17.04 20.17
C ALA A 820 -17.70 -18.03 21.35
N GLY A 821 -18.27 -17.57 22.47
CA GLY A 821 -18.42 -18.39 23.66
C GLY A 821 -18.91 -17.64 24.89
N VAL A 822 -18.42 -18.05 26.06
CA VAL A 822 -18.97 -17.67 27.38
C VAL A 822 -17.91 -17.11 28.32
N PHE A 823 -18.30 -16.18 29.18
CA PHE A 823 -17.45 -15.51 30.18
C PHE A 823 -18.11 -15.47 31.57
N ALA A 824 -17.32 -15.71 32.61
CA ALA A 824 -17.70 -15.52 33.99
C ALA A 824 -16.53 -15.00 34.85
N LYS A 825 -16.87 -14.21 35.87
CA LYS A 825 -15.97 -13.68 36.89
C LYS A 825 -16.69 -13.59 38.23
N ASN A 826 -16.05 -14.11 39.28
CA ASN A 826 -16.51 -14.13 40.66
C ASN A 826 -17.96 -14.66 40.80
N GLY A 827 -18.28 -15.79 40.16
CA GLY A 827 -19.62 -16.37 40.17
C GLY A 827 -19.80 -17.54 39.22
N ARG A 828 -21.04 -18.04 39.17
CA ARG A 828 -21.52 -19.14 38.32
C ARG A 828 -22.64 -18.64 37.41
N ALA A 829 -22.55 -18.94 36.12
CA ALA A 829 -23.56 -18.59 35.13
C ALA A 829 -23.85 -19.74 34.17
N ALA A 830 -25.10 -19.85 33.74
CA ALA A 830 -25.51 -20.70 32.63
C ALA A 830 -25.98 -19.88 31.44
N PHE A 831 -25.75 -20.41 30.26
CA PHE A 831 -26.08 -19.83 28.97
C PHE A 831 -26.97 -20.86 28.26
N VAL A 832 -28.27 -20.58 28.24
CA VAL A 832 -29.30 -21.45 27.67
C VAL A 832 -29.60 -20.99 26.25
N ASP A 833 -29.84 -21.94 25.35
CA ASP A 833 -30.12 -21.66 23.93
C ASP A 833 -29.00 -20.87 23.22
N LEU A 834 -27.73 -21.08 23.62
CA LEU A 834 -26.57 -20.36 23.07
C LEU A 834 -26.31 -20.73 21.59
N VAL A 835 -26.52 -19.77 20.70
CA VAL A 835 -26.35 -19.91 19.25
C VAL A 835 -25.61 -18.73 18.62
N VAL A 836 -24.98 -18.96 17.47
CA VAL A 836 -24.53 -17.91 16.53
C VAL A 836 -25.30 -18.04 15.21
N GLU A 837 -25.86 -16.95 14.71
CA GLU A 837 -26.47 -16.84 13.38
C GLU A 837 -25.54 -16.07 12.45
N THR A 838 -24.93 -16.73 11.47
CA THR A 838 -24.02 -16.07 10.51
C THR A 838 -24.77 -15.67 9.24
N PHE A 839 -24.78 -14.38 8.88
CA PHE A 839 -25.61 -13.85 7.80
C PHE A 839 -24.89 -13.84 6.43
N PRO A 840 -25.61 -14.12 5.30
CA PRO A 840 -25.07 -14.17 3.93
C PRO A 840 -24.23 -12.95 3.51
#